data_AF-A0A2U8I3N6-F1
#
_entry.id   AF-A0A2U8I3N6-F1
#
_cell.length_a   1.000
_cell.length_b   1.000
_cell.length_c   1.000
_cell.angle_alpha   90.00
_cell.angle_beta   90.00
_cell.angle_gamma   90.00
#
_symmetry.space_group_name_H-M   'P 1'
#
loop_
_entity.id
_entity.type
_entity.pdbx_description
1 polymer ?
#
loop_
_entity_poly.entity_id
_entity_poly.type
_entity_poly.pdbx_seq_one_letter_code
_entity_poly.pdbx_strand_id
1 'polypeptide(L)'
;MGIALGMTIIAVSQAYFANRTMEKINKNIVLTTLEQLENTGRLFFGMDLNKDVQNRLAKLESQKAVREEYDRQLDEHAGKILEKSGQQVDVVYYSRGSFTLLEEEYLTLILVSPGVTFVKPADQHLIILSEKVRLQDLDKAQLEQAHRLNEGAFATHKSGLLYFEPTVLQSVDDNINVSTDTVNHYTQGSVRRLTLSEMLLNQPSDTNPYLENHDTENILGNAHDPLAINRNQQAGTAAFFELGEGNDTVIGYRNKKNIFTVGAGFKQYTGGQLADTFYLMGALAPHRYSILNGEEAVPLAAAPQDGHIFDKNQLTDNDTLVAAGSPPIGASGYMIDLTYGEVRYIGLSGLVATVANIEHALGHHKRGDILIGDEGDNQLNGRGGFDNLQGRGGNDVLSLEQGAAEGGTGIDTYCILQNSQAGDVTITLYDPLMSNNGVPEVNNIMLNHNIDQIETISLLAENHSRSQYSVSIRLRNDNGTQTTLLLKNAYQLAAGNNKQLKQVNQYILSTRDGLLLFPEWPKILEQDNSGNWLFFSTFKAQYSIVHDQSLQEFFANNPSATPKIELQQDNGRGQGQITINDTVKLLPEYIQLVAEDSPFNDHIKGDKFNNMLHSRRGNDVLTGGEGADIYYLHDDPIEKNISRIISINNEDTAGNPQLDLLILPVFIEQIKHIRQENNDIILGPFESSGGYVEVRMLNFMRDASYRHIFLVDKKGDFHQLDVDKQGRPYLGHKLSETQATEGDDVILLSNAVTLTDNTFFALAGDDIVIDTSEYDRSLFGGRVMIF
;
A
#
# COMPACT_ATOMS: atom_id res chain seq x y z
N MET A 1 -78.94 -12.66 -47.07
CA MET A 1 -77.90 -12.37 -48.09
C MET A 1 -76.71 -11.71 -47.41
N GLY A 2 -75.86 -12.51 -46.74
CA GLY A 2 -74.84 -12.02 -45.81
C GLY A 2 -73.43 -12.57 -46.06
N ILE A 3 -73.02 -12.71 -47.33
CA ILE A 3 -71.67 -13.23 -47.67
C ILE A 3 -70.82 -12.21 -48.47
N ALA A 4 -71.37 -11.07 -48.91
CA ALA A 4 -70.63 -10.12 -49.76
C ALA A 4 -69.87 -8.98 -49.02
N LEU A 5 -70.03 -8.83 -47.69
CA LEU A 5 -69.34 -7.77 -46.91
C LEU A 5 -68.14 -8.28 -46.08
N GLY A 6 -67.94 -9.60 -45.98
CA GLY A 6 -66.84 -10.20 -45.21
C GLY A 6 -65.51 -10.30 -45.98
N MET A 7 -65.53 -10.41 -47.31
CA MET A 7 -64.32 -10.62 -48.13
C MET A 7 -63.53 -9.32 -48.42
N THR A 8 -64.20 -8.17 -48.48
CA THR A 8 -63.56 -6.86 -48.73
C THR A 8 -62.82 -6.33 -47.50
N ILE A 9 -63.29 -6.62 -46.28
CA ILE A 9 -62.60 -6.22 -45.04
C ILE A 9 -61.34 -7.07 -44.81
N ILE A 10 -61.38 -8.36 -45.17
CA ILE A 10 -60.22 -9.27 -45.07
C ILE A 10 -59.13 -8.88 -46.07
N ALA A 11 -59.47 -8.56 -47.32
CA ALA A 11 -58.50 -8.14 -48.33
C ALA A 11 -57.81 -6.80 -48.00
N VAL A 12 -58.54 -5.82 -47.45
CA VAL A 12 -57.96 -4.53 -47.03
C VAL A 12 -57.06 -4.69 -45.80
N SER A 13 -57.44 -5.55 -44.85
CA SER A 13 -56.63 -5.86 -43.66
C SER A 13 -55.35 -6.63 -44.01
N GLN A 14 -55.43 -7.63 -44.90
CA GLN A 14 -54.28 -8.38 -45.39
C GLN A 14 -53.33 -7.51 -46.24
N ALA A 15 -53.87 -6.62 -47.08
CA ALA A 15 -53.06 -5.64 -47.82
C ALA A 15 -52.35 -4.65 -46.88
N TYR A 16 -53.05 -4.15 -45.85
CA TYR A 16 -52.46 -3.24 -44.86
C TYR A 16 -51.37 -3.94 -44.04
N PHE A 17 -51.61 -5.18 -43.60
CA PHE A 17 -50.61 -5.99 -42.88
C PHE A 17 -49.40 -6.30 -43.76
N ALA A 18 -49.60 -6.78 -44.99
CA ALA A 18 -48.52 -7.07 -45.93
C ALA A 18 -47.69 -5.81 -46.24
N ASN A 19 -48.34 -4.66 -46.47
CA ASN A 19 -47.66 -3.41 -46.75
C ASN A 19 -46.88 -2.87 -45.54
N ARG A 20 -47.45 -2.96 -44.32
CA ARG A 20 -46.78 -2.51 -43.08
C ARG A 20 -45.62 -3.43 -42.69
N THR A 21 -45.75 -4.74 -42.91
CA THR A 21 -44.66 -5.70 -42.72
C THR A 21 -43.56 -5.47 -43.76
N MET A 22 -43.90 -5.20 -45.02
CA MET A 22 -42.94 -4.83 -46.06
C MET A 22 -42.23 -3.51 -45.78
N GLU A 23 -42.92 -2.50 -45.23
CA GLU A 23 -42.33 -1.23 -44.82
C GLU A 23 -41.29 -1.43 -43.70
N LYS A 24 -41.54 -2.36 -42.76
CA LYS A 24 -40.56 -2.73 -41.73
C LYS A 24 -39.36 -3.46 -42.33
N ILE A 25 -39.56 -4.37 -43.28
CA ILE A 25 -38.47 -5.10 -43.95
C ILE A 25 -37.60 -4.14 -44.77
N ASN A 26 -38.20 -3.20 -45.50
CA ASN A 26 -37.50 -2.19 -46.31
C ASN A 26 -36.68 -1.19 -45.48
N LYS A 27 -36.99 -1.02 -44.18
CA LYS A 27 -36.17 -0.23 -43.25
C LYS A 27 -34.85 -0.93 -42.91
N ASN A 28 -34.80 -2.25 -43.07
CA ASN A 28 -33.72 -3.11 -42.60
C ASN A 28 -32.88 -3.68 -43.75
N ILE A 29 -33.50 -4.05 -44.88
CA ILE A 29 -32.82 -4.56 -46.07
C ILE A 29 -33.32 -3.86 -47.33
N VAL A 30 -32.40 -3.55 -48.26
CA VAL A 30 -32.75 -2.89 -49.54
C VAL A 30 -33.31 -3.92 -50.53
N LEU A 31 -34.60 -3.85 -50.84
CA LEU A 31 -35.23 -4.72 -51.84
C LEU A 31 -35.29 -4.05 -53.22
N THR A 32 -35.10 -4.83 -54.28
CA THR A 32 -35.41 -4.40 -55.64
C THR A 32 -36.92 -4.25 -55.82
N THR A 33 -37.35 -3.46 -56.81
CA THR A 33 -38.79 -3.26 -57.11
C THR A 33 -39.52 -4.59 -57.39
N LEU A 34 -38.82 -5.56 -58.00
CA LEU A 34 -39.39 -6.87 -58.30
C LEU A 34 -39.52 -7.76 -57.04
N GLU A 35 -38.47 -7.80 -56.20
CA GLU A 35 -38.52 -8.52 -54.91
C GLU A 35 -39.59 -7.93 -53.98
N GLN A 36 -39.72 -6.60 -53.95
CA GLN A 36 -40.73 -5.93 -53.15
C GLN A 36 -42.15 -6.31 -53.60
N LEU A 37 -42.40 -6.34 -54.91
CA LEU A 37 -43.69 -6.74 -55.47
C LEU A 37 -44.01 -8.22 -55.20
N GLU A 38 -43.04 -9.12 -55.43
CA GLU A 38 -43.19 -10.55 -55.19
C GLU A 38 -43.49 -10.85 -53.71
N ASN A 39 -42.70 -10.29 -52.80
CA ASN A 39 -42.85 -10.54 -51.37
C ASN A 39 -44.09 -9.88 -50.78
N THR A 40 -44.52 -8.73 -51.30
CA THR A 40 -45.80 -8.11 -50.90
C THR A 40 -46.98 -9.00 -51.30
N GLY A 41 -46.93 -9.57 -52.51
CA GLY A 41 -47.91 -10.55 -52.97
C GLY A 41 -47.92 -11.82 -52.13
N ARG A 42 -46.75 -12.36 -51.76
CA ARG A 42 -46.64 -13.54 -50.87
C ARG A 42 -47.27 -13.29 -49.50
N LEU A 43 -46.89 -12.20 -48.84
CA LEU A 43 -47.44 -11.82 -47.53
C LEU A 43 -48.97 -11.60 -47.57
N PHE A 44 -49.49 -11.03 -48.67
CA PHE A 44 -50.93 -10.83 -48.86
C PHE A 44 -51.70 -12.16 -48.83
N PHE A 45 -51.14 -13.21 -49.41
CA PHE A 45 -51.72 -14.56 -49.40
C PHE A 45 -51.32 -15.41 -48.18
N GLY A 46 -50.68 -14.80 -47.17
CA GLY A 46 -50.24 -15.50 -45.97
C GLY A 46 -49.09 -16.48 -46.20
N MET A 47 -48.33 -16.30 -47.28
CA MET A 47 -47.12 -17.08 -47.57
C MET A 47 -45.88 -16.39 -47.01
N ASP A 48 -44.85 -17.19 -46.69
CA ASP A 48 -43.55 -16.67 -46.30
C ASP A 48 -42.87 -15.92 -47.45
N LEU A 49 -41.93 -15.04 -47.06
CA LEU A 49 -41.04 -14.33 -47.98
C LEU A 49 -40.30 -15.34 -48.87
N ASN A 50 -39.86 -14.90 -50.03
CA ASN A 50 -38.89 -15.61 -50.85
C ASN A 50 -37.64 -15.95 -49.99
N LYS A 51 -37.05 -17.13 -50.20
CA LYS A 51 -35.92 -17.66 -49.43
C LYS A 51 -34.69 -16.74 -49.40
N ASP A 52 -34.38 -16.05 -50.50
CA ASP A 52 -33.29 -15.08 -50.57
C ASP A 52 -33.53 -13.88 -49.63
N VAL A 53 -34.75 -13.33 -49.67
CA VAL A 53 -35.16 -12.24 -48.76
C VAL A 53 -35.20 -12.73 -47.30
N GLN A 54 -35.65 -13.96 -47.04
CA GLN A 54 -35.58 -14.56 -45.70
C GLN A 54 -34.13 -14.69 -45.21
N ASN A 55 -33.21 -15.17 -46.04
CA ASN A 55 -31.82 -15.36 -45.68
C ASN A 55 -31.11 -14.02 -45.41
N ARG A 56 -31.37 -13.00 -46.24
CA ARG A 56 -30.84 -11.64 -46.04
C ARG A 56 -31.37 -10.98 -44.77
N LEU A 57 -32.66 -11.15 -44.48
CA LEU A 57 -33.27 -10.66 -43.24
C LEU A 57 -32.72 -11.40 -42.02
N ALA A 58 -32.64 -12.74 -42.08
CA ALA A 58 -32.08 -13.57 -41.02
C ALA A 58 -30.62 -13.22 -40.73
N LYS A 59 -29.80 -12.93 -41.76
CA LYS A 59 -28.41 -12.48 -41.58
C LYS A 59 -28.33 -11.19 -40.78
N LEU A 60 -29.15 -10.21 -41.13
CA LEU A 60 -29.19 -8.91 -40.44
C LEU A 60 -29.71 -9.04 -39.01
N GLU A 61 -30.79 -9.79 -38.80
CA GLU A 61 -31.35 -10.05 -37.47
C GLU A 61 -30.35 -10.80 -36.58
N SER A 62 -29.70 -11.84 -37.10
CA SER A 62 -28.62 -12.54 -36.41
C SER A 62 -27.44 -11.62 -36.10
N GLN A 63 -27.00 -10.78 -37.05
CA GLN A 63 -25.91 -9.84 -36.80
C GLN A 63 -26.25 -8.84 -35.70
N LYS A 64 -27.49 -8.32 -35.68
CA LYS A 64 -27.94 -7.40 -34.64
C LYS A 64 -28.04 -8.09 -33.28
N ALA A 65 -28.66 -9.27 -33.22
CA ALA A 65 -28.84 -10.03 -31.98
C ALA A 65 -27.50 -10.46 -31.38
N VAL A 66 -26.57 -10.95 -32.20
CA VAL A 66 -25.21 -11.30 -31.76
C VAL A 66 -24.47 -10.08 -31.23
N ARG A 67 -24.55 -8.93 -31.92
CA ARG A 67 -23.90 -7.70 -31.44
C ARG A 67 -24.48 -7.23 -30.11
N GLU A 68 -25.81 -7.25 -29.98
CA GLU A 68 -26.51 -6.91 -28.72
C GLU A 68 -26.06 -7.84 -27.58
N GLU A 69 -25.92 -9.14 -27.85
CA GLU A 69 -25.45 -10.12 -26.86
C GLU A 69 -23.97 -9.92 -26.47
N TYR A 70 -23.07 -9.70 -27.44
CA TYR A 70 -21.67 -9.40 -27.13
C TYR A 70 -21.52 -8.07 -26.38
N ASP A 71 -22.26 -7.03 -26.76
CA ASP A 71 -22.25 -5.74 -26.05
C ASP A 71 -22.74 -5.90 -24.61
N ARG A 72 -23.74 -6.75 -24.37
CA ARG A 72 -24.23 -7.08 -23.03
C ARG A 72 -23.17 -7.78 -22.18
N GLN A 73 -22.47 -8.76 -22.75
CA GLN A 73 -21.40 -9.47 -22.03
C GLN A 73 -20.22 -8.54 -21.71
N LEU A 74 -19.82 -7.69 -22.65
CA LEU A 74 -18.74 -6.73 -22.44
C LEU A 74 -19.10 -5.66 -21.40
N ASP A 75 -20.35 -5.18 -21.38
CA ASP A 75 -20.85 -4.31 -20.30
C ASP A 75 -20.80 -4.97 -18.95
N GLU A 76 -21.22 -6.24 -18.87
CA GLU A 76 -21.23 -6.98 -17.62
C GLU A 76 -19.80 -7.12 -17.07
N HIS A 77 -18.83 -7.38 -17.94
CA HIS A 77 -17.40 -7.41 -17.58
C HIS A 77 -16.90 -6.04 -17.11
N ALA A 78 -17.14 -4.97 -17.86
CA ALA A 78 -16.74 -3.61 -17.48
C ALA A 78 -17.43 -3.13 -16.18
N GLY A 79 -18.69 -3.52 -15.97
CA GLY A 79 -19.43 -3.26 -14.74
C GLY A 79 -18.78 -3.95 -13.53
N LYS A 80 -18.32 -5.19 -13.67
CA LYS A 80 -17.58 -5.90 -12.61
C LYS A 80 -16.28 -5.18 -12.23
N ILE A 81 -15.58 -4.55 -13.19
CA ILE A 81 -14.38 -3.74 -12.91
C ILE A 81 -14.76 -2.52 -12.07
N LEU A 82 -15.80 -1.78 -12.46
CA LEU A 82 -16.29 -0.61 -11.73
C LEU A 82 -16.70 -0.99 -10.30
N GLU A 83 -17.46 -2.07 -10.12
CA GLU A 83 -17.89 -2.56 -8.80
C GLU A 83 -16.71 -2.96 -7.91
N LYS A 84 -15.77 -3.76 -8.44
CA LYS A 84 -14.61 -4.26 -7.68
C LYS A 84 -13.61 -3.18 -7.34
N SER A 85 -13.59 -2.06 -8.06
CA SER A 85 -12.69 -0.94 -7.81
C SER A 85 -13.01 -0.12 -6.56
N GLY A 86 -14.15 -0.36 -5.90
CA GLY A 86 -14.50 0.37 -4.69
C GLY A 86 -14.63 1.88 -4.90
N GLN A 87 -15.13 2.31 -6.07
CA GLN A 87 -15.27 3.71 -6.52
C GLN A 87 -13.95 4.42 -6.87
N GLN A 88 -12.82 3.70 -6.93
CA GLN A 88 -11.57 4.26 -7.42
C GLN A 88 -11.58 4.47 -8.94
N VAL A 89 -12.30 3.63 -9.70
CA VAL A 89 -12.50 3.78 -11.15
C VAL A 89 -13.94 4.25 -11.41
N ASP A 90 -14.12 5.31 -12.19
CA ASP A 90 -15.45 5.85 -12.52
C ASP A 90 -15.82 5.68 -14.00
N VAL A 91 -14.86 5.33 -14.86
CA VAL A 91 -15.07 5.09 -16.28
C VAL A 91 -14.16 3.99 -16.80
N VAL A 92 -14.74 3.10 -17.60
CA VAL A 92 -14.03 2.05 -18.33
C VAL A 92 -14.21 2.27 -19.84
N TYR A 93 -13.11 2.26 -20.57
CA TYR A 93 -13.06 2.20 -22.02
C TYR A 93 -12.63 0.80 -22.45
N TYR A 94 -13.43 0.16 -23.29
CA TYR A 94 -13.13 -1.18 -23.76
C TYR A 94 -13.46 -1.39 -25.23
N SER A 95 -12.73 -2.31 -25.88
CA SER A 95 -12.96 -2.66 -27.28
C SER A 95 -14.23 -3.49 -27.42
N ARG A 96 -15.05 -3.16 -28.42
CA ARG A 96 -16.23 -3.95 -28.81
C ARG A 96 -15.85 -5.16 -29.68
N GLY A 97 -14.65 -5.16 -30.24
CA GLY A 97 -14.20 -6.16 -31.20
C GLY A 97 -15.05 -6.22 -32.48
N SER A 98 -14.69 -7.14 -33.36
CA SER A 98 -15.45 -7.47 -34.58
C SER A 98 -15.79 -8.96 -34.61
N PHE A 99 -16.82 -9.35 -35.35
CA PHE A 99 -17.15 -10.74 -35.58
C PHE A 99 -17.66 -10.93 -37.00
N THR A 100 -17.58 -12.15 -37.49
CA THR A 100 -18.18 -12.56 -38.76
C THR A 100 -19.26 -13.60 -38.49
N LEU A 101 -20.20 -13.74 -39.43
CA LEU A 101 -21.24 -14.75 -39.37
C LEU A 101 -20.90 -15.86 -40.35
N LEU A 102 -20.80 -17.09 -39.84
CA LEU A 102 -20.69 -18.30 -40.65
C LEU A 102 -22.08 -18.67 -41.15
N GLU A 103 -22.19 -18.92 -42.46
CA GLU A 103 -23.46 -19.25 -43.11
C GLU A 103 -23.66 -20.76 -43.13
N GLU A 104 -24.70 -21.24 -42.45
CA GLU A 104 -25.04 -22.66 -42.37
C GLU A 104 -26.45 -22.91 -42.91
N GLU A 105 -26.66 -24.07 -43.51
CA GLU A 105 -27.93 -24.38 -44.18
C GLU A 105 -28.84 -25.24 -43.32
N TYR A 106 -30.09 -24.82 -43.16
CA TYR A 106 -31.12 -25.65 -42.55
C TYR A 106 -31.44 -26.89 -43.39
N LEU A 107 -31.76 -27.99 -42.71
CA LEU A 107 -32.33 -29.18 -43.30
C LEU A 107 -33.86 -29.13 -43.20
N THR A 108 -34.53 -29.59 -44.26
CA THR A 108 -35.95 -29.92 -44.24
C THR A 108 -36.09 -31.38 -43.83
N LEU A 109 -36.81 -31.64 -42.75
CA LEU A 109 -37.16 -32.97 -42.27
C LEU A 109 -38.49 -33.41 -42.89
N ILE A 110 -38.47 -34.53 -43.59
CA ILE A 110 -39.64 -35.09 -44.29
C ILE A 110 -39.96 -36.49 -43.79
N LEU A 111 -41.25 -36.81 -43.72
CA LEU A 111 -41.74 -38.17 -43.48
C LEU A 111 -41.65 -38.98 -44.77
N VAL A 112 -41.04 -40.16 -44.69
CA VAL A 112 -40.89 -41.08 -45.82
C VAL A 112 -41.37 -42.49 -45.45
N SER A 113 -41.67 -43.29 -46.47
CA SER A 113 -41.99 -44.71 -46.26
C SER A 113 -40.78 -45.48 -45.72
N PRO A 114 -40.99 -46.53 -44.89
CA PRO A 114 -39.90 -47.34 -44.36
C PRO A 114 -38.97 -47.88 -45.47
N GLY A 115 -37.66 -47.67 -45.31
CA GLY A 115 -36.62 -48.12 -46.26
C GLY A 115 -36.19 -47.10 -47.32
N VAL A 116 -36.80 -45.91 -47.37
CA VAL A 116 -36.37 -44.81 -48.25
C VAL A 116 -35.36 -43.92 -47.51
N THR A 117 -34.13 -43.82 -48.02
CA THR A 117 -33.07 -42.98 -47.43
C THR A 117 -32.75 -41.73 -48.24
N PHE A 118 -33.33 -41.59 -49.45
CA PHE A 118 -33.13 -40.44 -50.33
C PHE A 118 -34.37 -40.15 -51.16
N VAL A 119 -34.79 -38.89 -51.22
CA VAL A 119 -35.96 -38.42 -51.96
C VAL A 119 -35.54 -37.32 -52.93
N LYS A 120 -36.02 -37.35 -54.18
CA LYS A 120 -35.72 -36.29 -55.14
C LYS A 120 -36.64 -35.08 -54.91
N PRO A 121 -36.14 -33.83 -55.00
CA PRO A 121 -36.93 -32.62 -54.71
C PRO A 121 -38.20 -32.42 -55.55
N ALA A 122 -38.41 -33.21 -56.61
CA ALA A 122 -39.53 -33.08 -57.54
C ALA A 122 -40.73 -34.00 -57.21
N ASP A 123 -40.67 -34.82 -56.16
CA ASP A 123 -41.77 -35.72 -55.79
C ASP A 123 -42.91 -34.93 -55.12
N GLN A 124 -44.04 -34.81 -55.81
CA GLN A 124 -45.11 -33.84 -55.49
C GLN A 124 -45.97 -34.11 -54.24
N HIS A 125 -45.61 -35.05 -53.35
CA HIS A 125 -46.43 -35.40 -52.18
C HIS A 125 -45.57 -35.73 -50.94
N LEU A 126 -44.65 -34.84 -50.58
CA LEU A 126 -43.83 -34.99 -49.37
C LEU A 126 -44.49 -34.31 -48.18
N ILE A 127 -44.62 -35.05 -47.07
CA ILE A 127 -45.08 -34.50 -45.80
C ILE A 127 -43.86 -33.88 -45.11
N ILE A 128 -43.78 -32.55 -45.20
CA ILE A 128 -42.77 -31.75 -44.50
C ILE A 128 -43.15 -31.70 -43.02
N LEU A 129 -42.27 -32.25 -42.17
CA LEU A 129 -42.43 -32.25 -40.72
C LEU A 129 -41.80 -31.00 -40.09
N SER A 130 -40.70 -30.51 -40.66
CA SER A 130 -40.06 -29.24 -40.29
C SER A 130 -39.18 -28.74 -41.43
N GLU A 131 -39.27 -27.44 -41.77
CA GLU A 131 -38.40 -26.82 -42.79
C GLU A 131 -37.08 -26.27 -42.24
N LYS A 132 -36.94 -26.18 -40.92
CA LYS A 132 -35.80 -25.57 -40.23
C LYS A 132 -35.24 -26.51 -39.15
N VAL A 133 -34.45 -27.49 -39.56
CA VAL A 133 -33.72 -28.38 -38.65
C VAL A 133 -32.21 -28.13 -38.80
N ARG A 134 -31.52 -27.78 -37.71
CA ARG A 134 -30.06 -27.67 -37.71
C ARG A 134 -29.45 -29.06 -37.74
N LEU A 135 -28.28 -29.22 -38.37
CA LEU A 135 -27.64 -30.54 -38.49
C LEU A 135 -27.40 -31.19 -37.12
N GLN A 136 -26.95 -30.41 -36.13
CA GLN A 136 -26.70 -30.88 -34.77
C GLN A 136 -27.97 -31.30 -34.01
N ASP A 137 -29.13 -30.74 -34.38
CA ASP A 137 -30.41 -31.03 -33.72
C ASP A 137 -31.19 -32.13 -34.46
N LEU A 138 -30.60 -32.72 -35.50
CA LEU A 138 -31.31 -33.64 -36.39
C LEU A 138 -31.80 -34.88 -35.65
N ASP A 139 -30.95 -35.52 -34.84
CA ASP A 139 -31.30 -36.72 -34.08
C ASP A 139 -32.42 -36.43 -33.08
N LYS A 140 -32.36 -35.28 -32.40
CA LYS A 140 -33.40 -34.82 -31.48
C LYS A 140 -34.71 -34.56 -32.21
N ALA A 141 -34.66 -33.86 -33.34
CA ALA A 141 -35.84 -33.57 -34.15
C ALA A 141 -36.48 -34.84 -34.70
N GLN A 142 -35.69 -35.81 -35.15
CA GLN A 142 -36.17 -37.12 -35.59
C GLN A 142 -36.82 -37.91 -34.45
N LEU A 143 -36.19 -37.91 -33.26
CA LEU A 143 -36.72 -38.59 -32.07
C LEU A 143 -38.05 -37.99 -31.61
N GLU A 144 -38.14 -36.65 -31.55
CA GLU A 144 -39.38 -35.95 -31.22
C GLU A 144 -40.52 -36.28 -32.19
N GLN A 145 -40.24 -36.34 -33.49
CA GLN A 145 -41.25 -36.69 -34.50
C GLN A 145 -41.60 -38.18 -34.46
N ALA A 146 -40.64 -39.07 -34.20
CA ALA A 146 -40.89 -40.50 -34.00
C ALA A 146 -41.84 -40.76 -32.84
N HIS A 147 -41.65 -40.06 -31.71
CA HIS A 147 -42.56 -40.13 -30.56
C HIS A 147 -43.97 -39.58 -30.87
N ARG A 148 -44.09 -38.54 -31.69
CA ARG A 148 -45.39 -37.96 -32.06
C ARG A 148 -46.18 -38.83 -33.03
N LEU A 149 -45.50 -39.49 -33.97
CA LEU A 149 -46.13 -40.20 -35.08
C LEU A 149 -46.32 -41.71 -34.82
N ASN A 150 -45.71 -42.25 -33.76
CA ASN A 150 -45.72 -43.66 -33.34
C ASN A 150 -45.17 -44.69 -34.36
N GLU A 151 -45.06 -44.37 -35.65
CA GLU A 151 -44.32 -45.11 -36.69
C GLU A 151 -43.94 -44.15 -37.85
N GLY A 152 -42.71 -44.25 -38.39
CA GLY A 152 -42.28 -43.46 -39.54
C GLY A 152 -40.77 -43.53 -39.83
N ALA A 153 -40.38 -43.51 -41.10
CA ALA A 153 -38.98 -43.27 -41.50
C ALA A 153 -38.81 -41.80 -41.90
N PHE A 154 -37.62 -41.24 -41.67
CA PHE A 154 -37.34 -39.83 -41.91
C PHE A 154 -36.22 -39.67 -42.93
N ALA A 155 -36.33 -38.66 -43.79
CA ALA A 155 -35.25 -38.23 -44.67
C ALA A 155 -35.03 -36.72 -44.54
N THR A 156 -33.88 -36.24 -44.99
CA THR A 156 -33.55 -34.82 -45.01
C THR A 156 -33.09 -34.36 -46.38
N HIS A 157 -33.34 -33.10 -46.69
CA HIS A 157 -32.69 -32.40 -47.80
C HIS A 157 -32.40 -30.95 -47.41
N LYS A 158 -31.55 -30.31 -48.21
CA LYS A 158 -31.20 -28.89 -48.11
C LYS A 158 -32.43 -28.01 -48.26
N SER A 159 -32.71 -27.17 -47.27
CA SER A 159 -33.89 -26.28 -47.23
C SER A 159 -33.73 -25.07 -48.15
N GLY A 160 -32.50 -24.63 -48.45
CA GLY A 160 -32.22 -23.34 -49.08
C GLY A 160 -32.42 -22.13 -48.15
N LEU A 161 -32.76 -22.39 -46.88
CA LEU A 161 -32.82 -21.40 -45.81
C LEU A 161 -31.54 -21.47 -44.97
N LEU A 162 -31.01 -20.32 -44.59
CA LEU A 162 -29.76 -20.21 -43.84
C LEU A 162 -30.01 -19.84 -42.37
N TYR A 163 -29.11 -20.31 -41.51
CA TYR A 163 -28.87 -19.74 -40.19
C TYR A 163 -27.43 -19.27 -40.08
N PHE A 164 -27.17 -18.43 -39.08
CA PHE A 164 -25.91 -17.75 -38.93
C PHE A 164 -25.35 -17.97 -37.53
N GLU A 165 -24.12 -18.46 -37.46
CA GLU A 165 -23.40 -18.63 -36.21
C GLU A 165 -22.21 -17.66 -36.15
N PRO A 166 -22.01 -16.95 -35.03
CA PRO A 166 -20.94 -15.98 -34.95
C PRO A 166 -19.59 -16.65 -34.73
N THR A 167 -18.55 -16.08 -35.34
CA THR A 167 -17.17 -16.36 -34.92
C THR A 167 -16.90 -15.73 -33.56
N VAL A 168 -15.90 -16.23 -32.86
CA VAL A 168 -15.34 -15.55 -31.66
C VAL A 168 -15.00 -14.10 -32.01
N LEU A 169 -15.17 -13.19 -31.04
CA LEU A 169 -14.80 -11.79 -31.17
C LEU A 169 -13.31 -11.69 -31.55
N GLN A 170 -13.06 -10.96 -32.63
CA GLN A 170 -11.74 -10.63 -33.13
C GLN A 170 -11.37 -9.24 -32.63
N SER A 171 -10.15 -9.11 -32.13
CA SER A 171 -9.57 -7.83 -31.73
C SER A 171 -9.50 -6.85 -32.90
N VAL A 172 -9.65 -5.57 -32.61
CA VAL A 172 -9.61 -4.48 -33.58
C VAL A 172 -8.69 -3.38 -33.08
N ASP A 173 -8.12 -2.61 -33.99
CA ASP A 173 -7.24 -1.49 -33.65
C ASP A 173 -8.07 -0.30 -33.17
N ASP A 174 -7.85 0.13 -31.92
CA ASP A 174 -8.62 1.20 -31.30
C ASP A 174 -7.79 2.49 -31.11
N ASN A 175 -8.46 3.64 -31.27
CA ASN A 175 -7.85 4.95 -31.07
C ASN A 175 -8.72 5.81 -30.16
N ILE A 176 -8.16 6.25 -29.04
CA ILE A 176 -8.83 7.04 -28.01
C ILE A 176 -7.98 8.27 -27.70
N ASN A 177 -8.62 9.44 -27.65
CA ASN A 177 -8.01 10.66 -27.12
C ASN A 177 -9.01 11.36 -26.21
N VAL A 178 -8.71 11.36 -24.90
CA VAL A 178 -9.53 11.97 -23.86
C VAL A 178 -8.78 13.04 -23.06
N SER A 179 -7.67 13.55 -23.62
CA SER A 179 -6.83 14.61 -23.01
C SER A 179 -7.58 15.92 -22.78
N THR A 180 -8.56 16.23 -23.61
CA THR A 180 -9.46 17.37 -23.45
C THR A 180 -10.78 16.86 -22.86
N ASP A 181 -11.22 17.37 -21.71
CA ASP A 181 -12.45 16.98 -20.98
C ASP A 181 -13.77 17.03 -21.80
N THR A 182 -13.72 17.42 -23.07
CA THR A 182 -14.82 17.29 -24.01
C THR A 182 -14.96 15.85 -24.53
N VAL A 183 -15.71 15.04 -23.78
CA VAL A 183 -16.10 13.63 -24.06
C VAL A 183 -16.80 13.41 -25.43
N ASN A 184 -17.11 14.48 -26.18
CA ASN A 184 -18.11 14.43 -27.24
C ASN A 184 -17.63 14.14 -28.66
N HIS A 185 -16.34 13.94 -28.93
CA HIS A 185 -15.91 13.51 -30.26
C HIS A 185 -14.74 12.54 -30.12
N TYR A 186 -14.78 11.43 -30.87
CA TYR A 186 -13.70 10.45 -31.08
C TYR A 186 -13.63 9.20 -30.18
N THR A 187 -14.76 8.59 -29.81
CA THR A 187 -14.79 7.10 -29.78
C THR A 187 -15.10 6.63 -31.21
N GLN A 188 -14.15 5.94 -31.84
CA GLN A 188 -14.47 5.17 -33.05
C GLN A 188 -15.55 4.14 -32.70
N GLY A 189 -16.40 3.73 -33.66
CA GLY A 189 -17.52 2.82 -33.41
C GLY A 189 -17.14 1.45 -32.81
N SER A 190 -15.84 1.13 -32.79
CA SER A 190 -15.22 -0.03 -32.14
C SER A 190 -15.01 0.11 -30.64
N VAL A 191 -14.99 1.31 -30.06
CA VAL A 191 -14.76 1.53 -28.63
C VAL A 191 -16.06 1.82 -27.90
N ARG A 192 -16.24 1.21 -26.73
CA ARG A 192 -17.32 1.52 -25.80
C ARG A 192 -16.79 2.16 -24.52
N ARG A 193 -17.54 3.15 -24.02
CA ARG A 193 -17.32 3.83 -22.75
C ARG A 193 -18.47 3.49 -21.82
N LEU A 194 -18.16 2.98 -20.63
CA LEU A 194 -19.13 2.72 -19.56
C LEU A 194 -18.73 3.48 -18.31
N THR A 195 -19.63 4.29 -17.77
CA THR A 195 -19.41 5.04 -16.52
C THR A 195 -20.08 4.40 -15.32
N LEU A 196 -19.54 4.67 -14.14
CA LEU A 196 -20.14 4.27 -12.87
C LEU A 196 -21.57 4.81 -12.72
N SER A 197 -21.82 6.04 -13.19
CA SER A 197 -23.16 6.64 -13.15
C SER A 197 -24.16 5.88 -14.04
N GLU A 198 -23.76 5.52 -15.27
CA GLU A 198 -24.60 4.72 -16.19
C GLU A 198 -24.88 3.33 -15.62
N MET A 199 -23.90 2.71 -14.96
CA MET A 199 -24.06 1.42 -14.29
C MET A 199 -25.06 1.51 -13.12
N LEU A 200 -24.92 2.53 -12.25
CA LEU A 200 -25.80 2.75 -11.09
C LEU A 200 -27.25 3.09 -11.50
N LEU A 201 -27.44 3.79 -12.62
CA LEU A 201 -28.76 4.11 -13.17
C LEU A 201 -29.48 2.87 -13.74
N ASN A 202 -28.74 1.84 -14.15
CA ASN A 202 -29.25 0.66 -14.83
C ASN A 202 -29.35 -0.58 -13.92
N GLN A 203 -29.11 -0.48 -12.60
CA GLN A 203 -29.31 -1.61 -11.70
C GLN A 203 -30.81 -1.98 -11.61
N PRO A 204 -31.22 -3.19 -12.02
CA PRO A 204 -32.59 -3.63 -11.87
C PRO A 204 -32.89 -3.91 -10.38
N SER A 205 -33.97 -3.31 -9.88
CA SER A 205 -34.59 -3.71 -8.62
C SER A 205 -35.16 -5.12 -8.77
N ASP A 206 -34.70 -6.01 -7.90
CA ASP A 206 -35.21 -7.35 -7.60
C ASP A 206 -35.08 -8.49 -8.64
N THR A 207 -34.72 -9.62 -8.06
CA THR A 207 -34.59 -11.00 -8.55
C THR A 207 -35.58 -11.47 -9.62
N ASN A 208 -35.07 -12.17 -10.65
CA ASN A 208 -35.88 -13.08 -11.46
C ASN A 208 -35.15 -14.43 -11.66
N PRO A 209 -35.62 -15.53 -11.05
CA PRO A 209 -34.91 -16.81 -10.98
C PRO A 209 -35.31 -17.75 -12.13
N TYR A 210 -35.13 -17.31 -13.38
CA TYR A 210 -35.33 -18.17 -14.54
C TYR A 210 -34.33 -17.80 -15.63
N LEU A 211 -33.18 -18.46 -15.61
CA LEU A 211 -32.34 -18.85 -16.76
C LEU A 211 -31.12 -19.62 -16.21
N GLU A 212 -31.39 -20.81 -15.68
CA GLU A 212 -30.36 -21.86 -15.53
C GLU A 212 -30.42 -22.74 -16.78
N ASN A 213 -29.22 -23.11 -17.26
CA ASN A 213 -28.92 -24.07 -18.33
C ASN A 213 -28.95 -23.53 -19.76
N HIS A 214 -27.78 -23.13 -20.25
CA HIS A 214 -27.10 -23.81 -21.36
C HIS A 214 -25.62 -23.44 -21.37
N ASP A 215 -24.78 -24.41 -21.71
CA ASP A 215 -23.31 -24.41 -21.59
C ASP A 215 -22.62 -23.16 -22.18
N THR A 216 -21.97 -22.37 -21.32
CA THR A 216 -21.19 -21.17 -21.68
C THR A 216 -19.67 -21.34 -21.51
N GLU A 217 -19.19 -22.54 -21.19
CA GLU A 217 -17.76 -22.83 -21.11
C GLU A 217 -17.17 -23.16 -22.50
N ASN A 218 -17.04 -22.18 -23.41
CA ASN A 218 -15.98 -22.24 -24.45
C ASN A 218 -15.75 -20.99 -25.35
N ILE A 219 -16.15 -19.76 -24.99
CA ILE A 219 -15.96 -18.61 -25.92
C ILE A 219 -15.16 -17.43 -25.34
N LEU A 220 -14.71 -17.49 -24.08
CA LEU A 220 -13.75 -16.52 -23.52
C LEU A 220 -12.47 -17.24 -23.11
N GLY A 221 -11.61 -17.49 -24.10
CA GLY A 221 -10.22 -17.87 -23.85
C GLY A 221 -9.49 -16.71 -23.18
N ASN A 222 -8.94 -16.99 -21.99
CA ASN A 222 -7.95 -16.19 -21.27
C ASN A 222 -8.35 -14.76 -20.88
N ALA A 223 -9.36 -14.60 -20.02
CA ALA A 223 -9.42 -13.45 -19.13
C ALA A 223 -8.86 -13.87 -17.76
N HIS A 224 -7.61 -13.48 -17.49
CA HIS A 224 -6.97 -13.63 -16.19
C HIS A 224 -7.74 -12.85 -15.10
N ASP A 225 -7.70 -13.42 -13.90
CA ASP A 225 -8.20 -12.89 -12.62
C ASP A 225 -8.17 -11.34 -12.55
N PRO A 226 -9.29 -10.64 -12.28
CA PRO A 226 -9.30 -9.18 -12.27
C PRO A 226 -8.37 -8.67 -11.19
N LEU A 227 -7.29 -8.06 -11.68
CA LEU A 227 -6.21 -7.37 -10.99
C LEU A 227 -6.69 -6.74 -9.67
N ALA A 228 -6.06 -7.14 -8.56
CA ALA A 228 -6.29 -6.51 -7.27
C ALA A 228 -5.85 -5.04 -7.34
N ILE A 229 -6.81 -4.14 -7.48
CA ILE A 229 -6.61 -2.69 -7.42
C ILE A 229 -6.19 -2.35 -5.98
N ASN A 230 -5.11 -1.58 -5.84
CA ASN A 230 -4.51 -1.27 -4.55
C ASN A 230 -5.48 -0.45 -3.67
N ARG A 231 -5.86 -1.00 -2.51
CA ARG A 231 -6.92 -0.45 -1.64
C ARG A 231 -6.51 0.81 -0.86
N ASN A 232 -5.25 1.24 -0.95
CA ASN A 232 -4.69 2.30 -0.10
C ASN A 232 -4.65 3.70 -0.74
N GLN A 233 -5.38 3.96 -1.82
CA GLN A 233 -5.45 5.30 -2.44
C GLN A 233 -6.81 5.97 -2.17
N GLN A 234 -6.77 7.25 -1.75
CA GLN A 234 -7.95 8.09 -1.53
C GLN A 234 -8.85 8.14 -2.78
N ALA A 235 -10.17 8.25 -2.57
CA ALA A 235 -11.16 8.37 -3.63
C ALA A 235 -10.82 9.53 -4.59
N GLY A 236 -10.37 9.16 -5.78
CA GLY A 236 -10.02 10.06 -6.88
C GLY A 236 -10.27 9.30 -8.17
N THR A 237 -11.34 9.67 -8.87
CA THR A 237 -11.91 8.97 -10.03
C THR A 237 -10.84 8.67 -11.09
N ALA A 238 -10.48 7.40 -11.32
CA ALA A 238 -9.55 6.96 -12.36
C ALA A 238 -10.29 6.47 -13.62
N ALA A 239 -9.66 6.58 -14.78
CA ALA A 239 -10.13 6.00 -16.03
C ALA A 239 -9.38 4.70 -16.33
N PHE A 240 -10.10 3.62 -16.67
CA PHE A 240 -9.52 2.33 -17.01
C PHE A 240 -9.66 2.04 -18.51
N PHE A 241 -8.58 1.61 -19.16
CA PHE A 241 -8.52 1.34 -20.59
C PHE A 241 -8.16 -0.14 -20.84
N GLU A 242 -9.12 -0.90 -21.39
CA GLU A 242 -9.02 -2.34 -21.69
C GLU A 242 -9.34 -2.63 -23.17
N LEU A 243 -8.34 -2.48 -24.04
CA LEU A 243 -8.54 -2.52 -25.50
C LEU A 243 -8.18 -3.87 -26.14
N GLY A 244 -7.69 -4.83 -25.36
CA GLY A 244 -7.45 -6.20 -25.83
C GLY A 244 -6.16 -6.33 -26.66
N GLU A 245 -6.21 -7.08 -27.76
CA GLU A 245 -5.02 -7.49 -28.52
C GLU A 245 -4.73 -6.64 -29.78
N GLY A 246 -5.56 -5.63 -30.07
CA GLY A 246 -5.39 -4.75 -31.24
C GLY A 246 -4.11 -3.93 -31.22
N ASN A 247 -3.82 -3.20 -32.30
CA ASN A 247 -2.83 -2.14 -32.26
C ASN A 247 -3.48 -0.85 -31.79
N ASP A 248 -3.35 -0.53 -30.51
CA ASP A 248 -4.16 0.49 -29.86
C ASP A 248 -3.36 1.75 -29.54
N THR A 249 -3.99 2.91 -29.73
CA THR A 249 -3.44 4.21 -29.37
C THR A 249 -4.35 4.90 -28.38
N VAL A 250 -3.82 5.31 -27.24
CA VAL A 250 -4.58 6.02 -26.21
C VAL A 250 -3.81 7.23 -25.72
N ILE A 251 -4.48 8.39 -25.72
CA ILE A 251 -4.07 9.57 -24.95
C ILE A 251 -5.09 9.72 -23.82
N GLY A 252 -4.62 9.47 -22.60
CA GLY A 252 -5.38 9.50 -21.36
C GLY A 252 -5.86 10.89 -20.98
N TYR A 253 -6.60 10.94 -19.87
CA TYR A 253 -7.05 12.18 -19.28
C TYR A 253 -5.87 12.92 -18.65
N ARG A 254 -5.85 14.24 -18.80
CA ARG A 254 -4.80 15.08 -18.24
C ARG A 254 -4.83 15.17 -16.71
N ASN A 255 -6.00 15.45 -16.13
CA ASN A 255 -6.16 15.75 -14.70
C ASN A 255 -6.81 14.59 -13.93
N LYS A 256 -6.52 13.36 -14.36
CA LYS A 256 -7.17 12.15 -13.86
C LYS A 256 -6.17 11.00 -13.96
N LYS A 257 -6.21 10.07 -13.00
CA LYS A 257 -5.43 8.83 -13.09
C LYS A 257 -5.94 8.00 -14.27
N ASN A 258 -5.02 7.41 -15.00
CA ASN A 258 -5.22 6.58 -16.16
C ASN A 258 -4.62 5.21 -15.90
N ILE A 259 -5.42 4.16 -16.08
CA ILE A 259 -5.02 2.79 -15.86
C ILE A 259 -5.12 2.06 -17.18
N PHE A 260 -4.00 1.54 -17.68
CA PHE A 260 -3.89 0.90 -18.97
C PHE A 260 -3.58 -0.59 -18.85
N THR A 261 -4.29 -1.45 -19.59
CA THR A 261 -3.86 -2.83 -19.79
C THR A 261 -3.04 -2.97 -21.08
N VAL A 262 -1.82 -3.48 -20.93
CA VAL A 262 -0.86 -3.67 -22.03
C VAL A 262 -0.92 -5.14 -22.46
N GLY A 263 -1.89 -5.43 -23.33
CA GLY A 263 -2.12 -6.74 -23.96
C GLY A 263 -1.22 -7.02 -25.17
N ALA A 264 -1.59 -8.02 -25.97
CA ALA A 264 -0.93 -8.32 -27.24
C ALA A 264 -1.11 -7.17 -28.26
N GLY A 265 -0.32 -7.19 -29.33
CA GLY A 265 -0.32 -6.11 -30.33
C GLY A 265 0.52 -4.91 -29.88
N PHE A 266 0.71 -3.96 -30.81
CA PHE A 266 1.44 -2.72 -30.53
C PHE A 266 0.55 -1.77 -29.71
N LYS A 267 1.01 -1.31 -28.55
CA LYS A 267 0.31 -0.29 -27.74
C LYS A 267 1.08 1.02 -27.77
N GLN A 268 0.38 2.12 -28.00
CA GLN A 268 0.92 3.47 -27.84
C GLN A 268 0.05 4.22 -26.84
N TYR A 269 0.44 4.19 -25.57
CA TYR A 269 -0.34 4.76 -24.48
C TYR A 269 0.39 5.93 -23.84
N THR A 270 -0.36 6.99 -23.59
CA THR A 270 0.13 8.22 -22.95
C THR A 270 -0.79 8.60 -21.82
N GLY A 271 -0.19 8.83 -20.66
CA GLY A 271 -0.85 9.27 -19.44
C GLY A 271 -1.13 10.78 -19.37
N GLY A 272 -1.19 11.29 -18.14
CA GLY A 272 -1.63 12.63 -17.76
C GLY A 272 -0.65 13.32 -16.80
N GLN A 273 -1.19 13.93 -15.75
CA GLN A 273 -0.44 14.68 -14.72
C GLN A 273 -0.62 14.09 -13.31
N LEU A 274 -1.27 12.93 -13.20
CA LEU A 274 -1.55 12.24 -11.95
C LEU A 274 -1.05 10.79 -12.08
N ALA A 275 -0.84 10.12 -10.94
CA ALA A 275 -0.33 8.75 -10.88
C ALA A 275 -1.07 7.77 -11.80
N ASP A 276 -0.49 7.50 -12.95
CA ASP A 276 -0.97 6.59 -13.96
C ASP A 276 -0.35 5.21 -13.79
N THR A 277 -1.01 4.20 -14.32
CA THR A 277 -0.60 2.81 -14.13
C THR A 277 -0.68 2.01 -15.41
N PHE A 278 0.40 1.32 -15.74
CA PHE A 278 0.50 0.46 -16.91
C PHE A 278 0.65 -0.99 -16.45
N TYR A 279 -0.38 -1.81 -16.66
CA TYR A 279 -0.33 -3.23 -16.33
C TYR A 279 0.11 -4.06 -17.55
N LEU A 280 1.29 -4.68 -17.47
CA LEU A 280 1.79 -5.63 -18.47
C LEU A 280 1.06 -6.96 -18.34
N MET A 281 0.39 -7.42 -19.40
CA MET A 281 -0.47 -8.62 -19.38
C MET A 281 0.23 -9.92 -19.80
N GLY A 282 1.55 -9.93 -19.98
CA GLY A 282 2.28 -11.17 -20.31
C GLY A 282 2.15 -11.65 -21.76
N ALA A 283 1.68 -10.78 -22.66
CA ALA A 283 1.54 -11.11 -24.07
C ALA A 283 2.91 -11.26 -24.77
N LEU A 284 2.96 -12.01 -25.88
CA LEU A 284 4.16 -12.10 -26.70
C LEU A 284 4.62 -10.71 -27.16
N ALA A 285 5.93 -10.49 -27.16
CA ALA A 285 6.50 -9.23 -27.61
C ALA A 285 6.04 -8.94 -29.06
N PRO A 286 5.43 -7.77 -29.32
CA PRO A 286 4.93 -7.43 -30.65
C PRO A 286 6.09 -7.23 -31.64
N HIS A 287 5.82 -7.38 -32.95
CA HIS A 287 6.82 -7.12 -34.00
C HIS A 287 7.38 -5.70 -33.96
N ARG A 288 6.54 -4.75 -33.53
CA ARG A 288 6.92 -3.38 -33.18
C ARG A 288 6.64 -3.24 -31.68
N TYR A 289 7.68 -2.97 -30.89
CA TYR A 289 7.57 -2.76 -29.45
C TYR A 289 6.58 -1.64 -29.12
N SER A 290 5.86 -1.80 -28.02
CA SER A 290 4.91 -0.80 -27.51
C SER A 290 5.62 0.44 -26.98
N ILE A 291 4.91 1.56 -26.89
CA ILE A 291 5.40 2.83 -26.35
C ILE A 291 4.47 3.22 -25.20
N LEU A 292 5.02 3.32 -24.00
CA LEU A 292 4.28 3.68 -22.79
C LEU A 292 4.91 4.94 -22.20
N ASN A 293 4.12 5.99 -22.00
CA ASN A 293 4.59 7.27 -21.46
C ASN A 293 3.64 7.72 -20.36
N GLY A 294 4.13 7.96 -19.15
CA GLY A 294 3.29 8.42 -18.02
C GLY A 294 2.84 9.88 -18.14
N GLU A 295 3.62 10.74 -18.80
CA GLU A 295 3.33 12.18 -18.87
C GLU A 295 2.50 12.58 -20.11
N GLU A 296 1.83 13.74 -20.02
CA GLU A 296 1.14 14.44 -21.12
C GLU A 296 1.97 14.43 -22.42
N ALA A 297 1.33 14.08 -23.54
CA ALA A 297 1.94 14.16 -24.87
C ALA A 297 2.30 15.61 -25.23
N VAL A 298 3.49 16.08 -24.85
CA VAL A 298 4.09 17.25 -25.48
C VAL A 298 4.38 16.84 -26.94
N PRO A 299 3.98 17.62 -27.96
CA PRO A 299 4.25 17.27 -29.35
C PRO A 299 5.74 16.98 -29.51
N LEU A 300 6.09 15.76 -29.92
CA LEU A 300 7.47 15.28 -30.04
C LEU A 300 8.33 16.29 -30.83
N ALA A 301 9.05 17.15 -30.13
CA ALA A 301 10.27 17.73 -30.65
C ALA A 301 11.31 16.62 -30.56
N ALA A 302 11.47 15.88 -31.65
CA ALA A 302 12.53 14.92 -31.95
C ALA A 302 13.05 14.10 -30.75
N ALA A 303 12.67 12.83 -30.69
CA ALA A 303 13.34 11.82 -29.87
C ALA A 303 14.88 12.05 -29.91
N PRO A 304 15.54 12.30 -28.76
CA PRO A 304 16.97 12.46 -28.73
C PRO A 304 17.61 11.17 -29.26
N GLN A 305 18.50 11.30 -30.23
CA GLN A 305 19.26 10.18 -30.81
C GLN A 305 20.42 9.72 -29.91
N ASP A 306 20.54 10.27 -28.70
CA ASP A 306 21.52 9.86 -27.69
C ASP A 306 20.76 9.58 -26.39
N GLY A 307 20.78 8.31 -25.97
CA GLY A 307 19.88 7.73 -24.97
C GLY A 307 20.09 8.12 -23.52
N HIS A 308 20.24 9.41 -23.20
CA HIS A 308 20.15 9.90 -21.84
C HIS A 308 19.55 11.32 -21.78
N ILE A 309 18.90 11.60 -20.64
CA ILE A 309 18.51 12.90 -20.08
C ILE A 309 17.09 13.37 -20.43
N PHE A 310 16.12 12.88 -19.67
CA PHE A 310 15.07 13.75 -19.13
C PHE A 310 15.50 14.12 -17.70
N ASP A 311 15.43 15.39 -17.33
CA ASP A 311 15.68 15.85 -15.95
C ASP A 311 14.47 15.43 -15.09
N LYS A 312 14.45 14.16 -14.66
CA LYS A 312 13.34 13.51 -13.95
C LYS A 312 13.13 14.02 -12.52
N ASN A 313 14.02 14.89 -12.00
CA ASN A 313 13.94 15.50 -10.67
C ASN A 313 12.73 16.45 -10.47
N GLN A 314 11.77 16.50 -11.40
CA GLN A 314 10.54 17.29 -11.32
C GLN A 314 9.25 16.48 -11.60
N LEU A 315 9.33 15.18 -11.89
CA LEU A 315 8.14 14.35 -12.07
C LEU A 315 7.64 13.91 -10.68
N THR A 316 6.42 14.31 -10.33
CA THR A 316 5.88 14.18 -8.95
C THR A 316 4.59 13.35 -8.89
N ASP A 317 4.12 12.83 -10.01
CA ASP A 317 2.84 12.13 -10.10
C ASP A 317 2.92 10.65 -9.73
N ASN A 318 4.10 10.02 -9.72
CA ASN A 318 4.34 8.65 -9.24
C ASN A 318 3.72 7.57 -10.16
N ASP A 319 4.01 7.67 -11.46
CA ASP A 319 3.56 6.72 -12.47
C ASP A 319 4.21 5.35 -12.27
N THR A 320 3.43 4.30 -12.51
CA THR A 320 3.81 2.93 -12.14
C THR A 320 3.64 1.93 -13.29
N LEU A 321 4.68 1.14 -13.55
CA LEU A 321 4.61 -0.04 -14.40
C LEU A 321 4.45 -1.32 -13.55
N VAL A 322 3.50 -2.18 -13.90
CA VAL A 322 3.19 -3.39 -13.14
C VAL A 322 3.25 -4.62 -14.02
N ALA A 323 4.14 -5.55 -13.73
CA ALA A 323 4.18 -6.89 -14.32
C ALA A 323 3.03 -7.75 -13.76
N ALA A 324 1.89 -7.73 -14.45
CA ALA A 324 0.63 -8.26 -13.92
C ALA A 324 0.32 -9.67 -14.43
N GLY A 325 0.45 -9.87 -15.74
CA GLY A 325 0.22 -11.15 -16.40
C GLY A 325 1.45 -12.05 -16.38
N SER A 326 1.23 -13.36 -16.44
CA SER A 326 2.34 -14.33 -16.50
C SER A 326 3.12 -14.17 -17.80
N PRO A 327 4.46 -14.11 -17.75
CA PRO A 327 5.26 -13.97 -18.95
C PRO A 327 5.15 -15.23 -19.84
N PRO A 328 5.36 -15.10 -21.15
CA PRO A 328 5.16 -16.18 -22.11
C PRO A 328 6.08 -17.37 -21.87
N ILE A 329 5.72 -18.53 -22.43
CA ILE A 329 6.53 -19.76 -22.32
C ILE A 329 7.96 -19.48 -22.80
N GLY A 330 8.93 -19.90 -21.99
CA GLY A 330 10.37 -19.69 -22.24
C GLY A 330 10.95 -18.46 -21.53
N ALA A 331 10.11 -17.55 -21.02
CA ALA A 331 10.56 -16.45 -20.18
C ALA A 331 10.55 -16.85 -18.69
N SER A 332 11.60 -16.49 -17.95
CA SER A 332 11.67 -16.72 -16.50
C SER A 332 10.96 -15.63 -15.69
N GLY A 333 10.94 -14.39 -16.20
CA GLY A 333 10.34 -13.21 -15.59
C GLY A 333 10.41 -11.99 -16.52
N TYR A 334 10.13 -10.82 -15.98
CA TYR A 334 10.25 -9.51 -16.61
C TYR A 334 11.57 -8.85 -16.26
N MET A 335 12.14 -8.12 -17.22
CA MET A 335 13.17 -7.12 -16.97
C MET A 335 12.57 -5.75 -17.28
N ILE A 336 12.45 -4.92 -16.25
CA ILE A 336 11.97 -3.54 -16.34
C ILE A 336 13.15 -2.64 -16.00
N ASP A 337 13.63 -1.86 -16.96
CA ASP A 337 14.73 -0.91 -16.79
C ASP A 337 14.24 0.51 -17.06
N LEU A 338 14.03 1.27 -15.98
CA LEU A 338 13.53 2.65 -16.02
C LEU A 338 14.62 3.66 -16.44
N THR A 339 15.90 3.29 -16.31
CA THR A 339 17.00 4.14 -16.81
C THR A 339 17.07 4.13 -18.32
N TYR A 340 17.10 2.94 -18.93
CA TYR A 340 17.13 2.81 -20.38
C TYR A 340 15.74 2.91 -21.02
N GLY A 341 14.68 2.88 -20.21
CA GLY A 341 13.32 2.96 -20.68
C GLY A 341 12.92 1.71 -21.45
N GLU A 342 13.27 0.52 -20.97
CA GLU A 342 13.05 -0.75 -21.68
C GLU A 342 12.33 -1.79 -20.83
N VAL A 343 11.41 -2.52 -21.48
CA VAL A 343 10.73 -3.68 -20.89
C VAL A 343 10.98 -4.91 -21.75
N ARG A 344 11.51 -5.97 -21.16
CA ARG A 344 11.82 -7.24 -21.84
C ARG A 344 11.36 -8.43 -21.02
N TYR A 345 11.30 -9.58 -21.67
CA TYR A 345 11.20 -10.87 -20.99
C TYR A 345 12.58 -11.47 -20.79
N ILE A 346 12.90 -11.89 -19.57
CA ILE A 346 14.17 -12.56 -19.26
C ILE A 346 14.21 -13.89 -20.01
N GLY A 347 15.24 -14.08 -20.83
CA GLY A 347 15.45 -15.30 -21.62
C GLY A 347 14.89 -15.26 -23.05
N LEU A 348 14.15 -14.20 -23.43
CA LEU A 348 13.64 -14.03 -24.79
C LEU A 348 14.28 -12.82 -25.49
N SER A 349 14.45 -12.93 -26.81
CA SER A 349 14.95 -11.83 -27.65
C SER A 349 13.77 -11.03 -28.19
N GLY A 350 13.49 -9.89 -27.57
CA GLY A 350 12.41 -9.01 -27.99
C GLY A 350 12.18 -7.90 -26.97
N LEU A 351 11.90 -6.69 -27.45
CA LEU A 351 11.46 -5.59 -26.60
C LEU A 351 9.93 -5.63 -26.54
N VAL A 352 9.39 -5.67 -25.32
CA VAL A 352 7.94 -5.63 -25.08
C VAL A 352 7.45 -4.20 -25.25
N ALA A 353 8.12 -3.25 -24.59
CA ALA A 353 7.82 -1.84 -24.66
C ALA A 353 9.06 -0.98 -24.42
N THR A 354 9.05 0.24 -24.96
CA THR A 354 9.83 1.36 -24.41
C THR A 354 8.97 2.15 -23.43
N VAL A 355 9.56 2.56 -22.32
CA VAL A 355 8.90 3.33 -21.26
C VAL A 355 9.58 4.68 -21.06
N ALA A 356 8.81 5.71 -20.79
CA ALA A 356 9.29 7.05 -20.47
C ALA A 356 8.38 7.66 -19.39
N ASN A 357 8.94 8.53 -18.55
CA ASN A 357 8.21 9.21 -17.46
C ASN A 357 7.41 8.21 -16.62
N ILE A 358 8.13 7.24 -16.04
CA ILE A 358 7.59 6.25 -15.11
C ILE A 358 8.61 6.13 -13.99
N GLU A 359 8.17 6.35 -12.75
CA GLU A 359 9.05 6.41 -11.57
C GLU A 359 9.10 5.07 -10.83
N HIS A 360 8.10 4.21 -10.99
CA HIS A 360 7.94 3.03 -10.13
C HIS A 360 7.70 1.74 -10.94
N ALA A 361 8.18 0.62 -10.40
CA ALA A 361 8.04 -0.69 -11.03
C ALA A 361 7.68 -1.79 -10.04
N LEU A 362 6.66 -2.58 -10.38
CA LEU A 362 6.23 -3.75 -9.63
C LEU A 362 6.46 -5.02 -10.48
N GLY A 363 7.20 -5.97 -9.92
CA GLY A 363 7.42 -7.30 -10.45
C GLY A 363 6.15 -8.16 -10.46
N HIS A 364 6.28 -9.31 -11.08
CA HIS A 364 5.27 -10.35 -11.14
C HIS A 364 5.37 -11.24 -9.90
N HIS A 365 4.27 -11.30 -9.15
CA HIS A 365 4.08 -12.00 -7.86
C HIS A 365 4.52 -13.49 -7.69
N LYS A 366 5.08 -14.14 -8.72
CA LYS A 366 5.53 -15.54 -8.71
C LYS A 366 6.81 -15.79 -9.52
N ARG A 367 7.31 -14.80 -10.26
CA ARG A 367 8.42 -14.99 -11.20
C ARG A 367 9.61 -14.20 -10.70
N GLY A 368 10.81 -14.63 -11.07
CA GLY A 368 12.01 -13.89 -10.72
C GLY A 368 12.23 -12.78 -11.72
N ASP A 369 12.07 -11.54 -11.28
CA ASP A 369 12.16 -10.35 -12.12
C ASP A 369 13.45 -9.57 -11.90
N ILE A 370 13.78 -8.70 -12.86
CA ILE A 370 14.87 -7.73 -12.75
C ILE A 370 14.23 -6.36 -12.86
N LEU A 371 14.25 -5.60 -11.77
CA LEU A 371 13.72 -4.23 -11.73
C LEU A 371 14.89 -3.27 -11.51
N ILE A 372 15.07 -2.36 -12.45
CA ILE A 372 16.15 -1.39 -12.43
C ILE A 372 15.53 0.01 -12.50
N GLY A 373 15.79 0.80 -11.47
CA GLY A 373 15.41 2.19 -11.33
C GLY A 373 16.20 3.12 -12.24
N ASP A 374 16.10 4.41 -11.97
CA ASP A 374 16.81 5.50 -12.60
C ASP A 374 17.54 6.38 -11.57
N GLU A 375 17.79 7.64 -11.88
CA GLU A 375 18.55 8.53 -10.99
C GLU A 375 17.64 9.32 -10.02
N GLY A 376 16.33 9.09 -10.07
CA GLY A 376 15.35 9.67 -9.16
C GLY A 376 14.78 8.64 -8.18
N ASP A 377 14.04 9.11 -7.18
CA ASP A 377 13.47 8.24 -6.14
C ASP A 377 12.48 7.21 -6.72
N ASN A 378 12.84 5.93 -6.72
CA ASN A 378 12.00 4.85 -7.25
C ASN A 378 11.42 3.96 -6.14
N GLN A 379 10.23 3.42 -6.41
CA GLN A 379 9.65 2.33 -5.63
C GLN A 379 9.70 1.06 -6.47
N LEU A 380 10.59 0.14 -6.10
CA LEU A 380 10.80 -1.13 -6.77
C LEU A 380 10.31 -2.27 -5.88
N ASN A 381 9.32 -3.03 -6.35
CA ASN A 381 8.73 -4.10 -5.55
C ASN A 381 8.65 -5.41 -6.34
N GLY A 382 9.41 -6.42 -5.93
CA GLY A 382 9.41 -7.74 -6.59
C GLY A 382 8.10 -8.52 -6.46
N ARG A 383 7.32 -8.29 -5.39
CA ARG A 383 6.03 -8.94 -5.07
C ARG A 383 6.08 -10.47 -4.88
N GLY A 384 7.23 -11.11 -5.06
CA GLY A 384 7.46 -12.54 -4.83
C GLY A 384 8.15 -13.20 -6.01
N GLY A 385 8.92 -14.25 -5.76
CA GLY A 385 9.87 -14.80 -6.73
C GLY A 385 11.30 -14.45 -6.35
N PHE A 386 12.27 -14.89 -7.15
CA PHE A 386 13.68 -14.55 -6.94
C PHE A 386 13.98 -13.27 -7.72
N ASP A 387 13.88 -12.12 -7.07
CA ASP A 387 13.96 -10.82 -7.74
C ASP A 387 15.36 -10.20 -7.63
N ASN A 388 15.72 -9.37 -8.61
CA ASN A 388 16.93 -8.55 -8.55
C ASN A 388 16.53 -7.08 -8.72
N LEU A 389 16.70 -6.29 -7.66
CA LEU A 389 16.30 -4.90 -7.61
C LEU A 389 17.53 -3.99 -7.60
N GLN A 390 17.55 -2.96 -8.44
CA GLN A 390 18.63 -1.96 -8.49
C GLN A 390 18.01 -0.57 -8.50
N GLY A 391 18.20 0.22 -7.44
CA GLY A 391 17.66 1.59 -7.35
C GLY A 391 18.42 2.56 -8.27
N ARG A 392 19.75 2.52 -8.19
CA ARG A 392 20.75 3.38 -8.85
C ARG A 392 20.96 4.71 -8.13
N GLY A 393 20.20 5.76 -8.42
CA GLY A 393 20.39 7.06 -7.80
C GLY A 393 19.06 7.56 -7.24
N GLY A 394 19.10 8.32 -6.15
CA GLY A 394 17.88 8.76 -5.47
C GLY A 394 17.71 8.05 -4.14
N ASN A 395 16.62 8.33 -3.43
CA ASN A 395 16.27 7.66 -2.19
C ASN A 395 15.24 6.57 -2.51
N ASP A 396 15.72 5.37 -2.81
CA ASP A 396 14.88 4.30 -3.33
C ASP A 396 14.20 3.49 -2.23
N VAL A 397 13.02 2.93 -2.55
CA VAL A 397 12.35 1.94 -1.71
C VAL A 397 12.31 0.60 -2.43
N LEU A 398 13.08 -0.36 -1.94
CA LEU A 398 13.27 -1.68 -2.56
C LEU A 398 12.60 -2.77 -1.70
N SER A 399 11.54 -3.39 -2.21
CA SER A 399 10.74 -4.39 -1.48
C SER A 399 10.86 -5.77 -2.11
N LEU A 400 11.28 -6.78 -1.33
CA LEU A 400 11.46 -8.15 -1.82
C LEU A 400 11.25 -9.23 -0.74
N GLU A 401 10.77 -10.40 -1.18
CA GLU A 401 10.62 -11.61 -0.36
C GLU A 401 11.83 -12.55 -0.48
N GLN A 402 12.52 -12.51 -1.62
CA GLN A 402 13.68 -13.33 -1.95
C GLN A 402 14.50 -12.66 -3.06
N GLY A 403 15.80 -12.90 -3.10
CA GLY A 403 16.66 -12.50 -4.20
C GLY A 403 17.74 -11.51 -3.77
N ALA A 404 17.95 -10.46 -4.56
CA ALA A 404 18.97 -9.45 -4.34
C ALA A 404 18.43 -8.03 -4.51
N ALA A 405 18.97 -7.11 -3.74
CA ALA A 405 18.70 -5.68 -3.89
C ALA A 405 19.99 -4.86 -3.71
N GLU A 406 20.12 -3.80 -4.51
CA GLU A 406 21.17 -2.79 -4.44
C GLU A 406 20.50 -1.42 -4.57
N GLY A 407 20.56 -0.61 -3.51
CA GLY A 407 19.96 0.72 -3.48
C GLY A 407 20.68 1.65 -4.44
N GLY A 408 21.98 1.83 -4.24
CA GLY A 408 22.80 2.69 -5.10
C GLY A 408 23.22 3.93 -4.32
N THR A 409 23.26 5.09 -4.96
CA THR A 409 23.61 6.35 -4.28
C THR A 409 22.37 7.06 -3.75
N GLY A 410 22.39 7.45 -2.48
CA GLY A 410 21.25 8.10 -1.82
C GLY A 410 20.92 7.42 -0.50
N ILE A 411 19.78 7.76 0.11
CA ILE A 411 19.31 7.10 1.34
C ILE A 411 18.23 6.09 0.98
N ASP A 412 18.68 4.86 0.74
CA ASP A 412 17.79 3.79 0.34
C ASP A 412 17.15 3.05 1.51
N THR A 413 15.92 2.59 1.29
CA THR A 413 15.14 1.79 2.22
C THR A 413 14.85 0.41 1.64
N TYR A 414 15.35 -0.63 2.30
CA TYR A 414 15.09 -2.01 1.95
C TYR A 414 13.96 -2.57 2.81
N CYS A 415 12.84 -2.93 2.17
CA CYS A 415 11.69 -3.55 2.82
C CYS A 415 11.78 -5.08 2.67
N ILE A 416 12.12 -5.75 3.77
CA ILE A 416 12.29 -7.20 3.84
C ILE A 416 10.94 -7.82 4.17
N LEU A 417 10.31 -8.44 3.16
CA LEU A 417 8.96 -8.97 3.26
C LEU A 417 8.94 -10.39 3.87
N GLN A 418 7.77 -10.79 4.36
CA GLN A 418 7.50 -12.16 4.79
C GLN A 418 7.57 -13.11 3.60
N ASN A 419 8.28 -14.23 3.73
CA ASN A 419 8.32 -15.25 2.69
C ASN A 419 6.95 -15.89 2.49
N SER A 420 6.39 -15.78 1.29
CA SER A 420 5.14 -16.45 0.91
C SER A 420 5.34 -17.89 0.42
N GLN A 421 6.58 -18.31 0.14
CA GLN A 421 6.91 -19.61 -0.42
C GLN A 421 6.97 -20.72 0.64
N ALA A 422 6.86 -21.98 0.21
CA ALA A 422 6.84 -23.14 1.11
C ALA A 422 8.21 -23.54 1.68
N GLY A 423 9.32 -23.02 1.12
CA GLY A 423 10.68 -23.34 1.54
C GLY A 423 11.45 -22.10 1.97
N ASP A 424 12.57 -22.32 2.66
CA ASP A 424 13.44 -21.25 3.13
C ASP A 424 14.04 -20.45 1.98
N VAL A 425 14.25 -19.16 2.20
CA VAL A 425 14.73 -18.23 1.19
C VAL A 425 15.93 -17.42 1.67
N THR A 426 16.60 -16.76 0.74
CA THR A 426 17.72 -15.86 1.01
C THR A 426 17.48 -14.54 0.31
N ILE A 427 17.73 -13.46 1.03
CA ILE A 427 17.79 -12.09 0.51
C ILE A 427 19.22 -11.60 0.68
N THR A 428 19.79 -11.04 -0.37
CA THR A 428 21.14 -10.49 -0.38
C THR A 428 21.09 -9.00 -0.67
N LEU A 429 21.52 -8.19 0.29
CA LEU A 429 21.63 -6.74 0.09
C LEU A 429 23.07 -6.41 -0.28
N TYR A 430 23.23 -5.78 -1.43
CA TYR A 430 24.49 -5.19 -1.87
C TYR A 430 24.43 -3.69 -1.59
N ASP A 431 25.44 -3.20 -0.91
CA ASP A 431 25.48 -1.81 -0.47
C ASP A 431 26.79 -1.20 -0.97
N PRO A 432 26.73 -0.12 -1.76
CA PRO A 432 27.91 0.51 -2.32
C PRO A 432 28.78 1.10 -1.20
N LEU A 433 30.09 0.94 -1.36
CA LEU A 433 31.06 1.20 -0.28
C LEU A 433 31.16 2.69 0.14
N MET A 434 30.58 3.63 -0.63
CA MET A 434 30.77 5.07 -0.47
C MET A 434 29.62 5.86 -1.13
N SER A 435 29.07 6.87 -0.44
CA SER A 435 28.39 7.99 -1.13
C SER A 435 29.39 8.76 -1.99
N ASN A 436 28.89 9.57 -2.94
CA ASN A 436 29.69 10.49 -3.76
C ASN A 436 30.61 11.45 -2.95
N ASN A 437 30.38 11.58 -1.64
CA ASN A 437 31.15 12.45 -0.73
C ASN A 437 32.08 11.68 0.24
N GLY A 438 32.20 10.35 0.10
CA GLY A 438 33.08 9.53 0.93
C GLY A 438 32.61 9.34 2.39
N VAL A 439 31.33 9.62 2.66
CA VAL A 439 30.67 9.27 3.93
C VAL A 439 29.93 7.94 3.71
N PRO A 440 30.08 6.93 4.61
CA PRO A 440 29.28 5.71 4.54
C PRO A 440 27.78 6.05 4.61
N GLU A 441 26.99 5.51 3.69
CA GLU A 441 25.54 5.66 3.73
C GLU A 441 24.97 4.81 4.87
N VAL A 442 23.98 5.36 5.57
CA VAL A 442 23.23 4.63 6.59
C VAL A 442 22.06 3.97 5.90
N ASN A 443 22.11 2.63 5.81
CA ASN A 443 21.12 1.84 5.11
C ASN A 443 19.92 1.59 6.02
N ASN A 444 18.73 1.96 5.56
CA ASN A 444 17.49 1.71 6.29
C ASN A 444 16.92 0.34 5.89
N ILE A 445 16.73 -0.56 6.84
CA ILE A 445 16.21 -1.92 6.59
C ILE A 445 14.93 -2.10 7.39
N MET A 446 13.79 -2.10 6.71
CA MET A 446 12.49 -2.34 7.30
C MET A 446 12.16 -3.83 7.26
N LEU A 447 12.21 -4.49 8.40
CA LEU A 447 11.80 -5.89 8.54
C LEU A 447 10.28 -5.94 8.73
N ASN A 448 9.59 -6.63 7.83
CA ASN A 448 8.19 -6.99 8.03
C ASN A 448 8.03 -8.17 9.01
N HIS A 449 8.91 -8.22 10.02
CA HIS A 449 9.04 -9.25 11.04
C HIS A 449 9.00 -8.58 12.41
N ASN A 450 8.49 -9.28 13.40
CA ASN A 450 8.52 -8.85 14.79
C ASN A 450 9.91 -9.08 15.40
N ILE A 451 10.21 -8.44 16.53
CA ILE A 451 11.52 -8.60 17.19
C ILE A 451 11.82 -10.05 17.60
N ASP A 452 10.81 -10.82 18.01
CA ASP A 452 10.94 -12.22 18.43
C ASP A 452 11.14 -13.21 17.26
N GLN A 453 11.03 -12.70 16.02
CA GLN A 453 11.29 -13.44 14.79
C GLN A 453 12.73 -13.29 14.31
N ILE A 454 13.53 -12.41 14.91
CA ILE A 454 14.97 -12.34 14.66
C ILE A 454 15.66 -13.43 15.49
N GLU A 455 16.05 -14.53 14.85
CA GLU A 455 16.54 -15.73 15.53
C GLU A 455 18.03 -15.67 15.81
N THR A 456 18.84 -15.38 14.80
CA THR A 456 20.30 -15.32 14.93
C THR A 456 20.92 -14.24 14.06
N ILE A 457 22.01 -13.67 14.55
CA ILE A 457 22.81 -12.68 13.83
C ILE A 457 24.26 -13.11 13.95
N SER A 458 24.94 -13.28 12.81
CA SER A 458 26.28 -13.84 12.77
C SER A 458 27.13 -13.25 11.67
N LEU A 459 28.44 -13.23 11.87
CA LEU A 459 29.40 -12.84 10.85
C LEU A 459 29.73 -14.05 9.97
N LEU A 460 29.59 -13.89 8.65
CA LEU A 460 29.92 -14.92 7.67
C LEU A 460 31.03 -14.45 6.73
N ALA A 461 32.03 -15.29 6.49
CA ALA A 461 33.05 -15.04 5.48
C ALA A 461 32.43 -15.16 4.08
N GLU A 462 32.74 -14.24 3.18
CA GLU A 462 32.22 -14.31 1.81
C GLU A 462 32.97 -15.37 0.99
N ASN A 463 32.21 -16.24 0.33
CA ASN A 463 32.78 -17.24 -0.57
C ASN A 463 33.61 -16.52 -1.64
N HIS A 464 34.85 -17.00 -1.84
CA HIS A 464 35.83 -16.47 -2.81
C HIS A 464 36.51 -15.13 -2.48
N SER A 465 36.22 -14.50 -1.33
CA SER A 465 36.95 -13.33 -0.84
C SER A 465 37.53 -13.60 0.55
N ARG A 466 38.86 -13.60 0.69
CA ARG A 466 39.51 -13.73 2.01
C ARG A 466 39.46 -12.44 2.83
N SER A 467 38.85 -11.38 2.29
CA SER A 467 38.96 -10.02 2.81
C SER A 467 37.61 -9.36 3.08
N GLN A 468 36.49 -10.01 2.80
CA GLN A 468 35.13 -9.47 2.95
C GLN A 468 34.27 -10.43 3.77
N TYR A 469 33.43 -9.83 4.62
CA TYR A 469 32.56 -10.54 5.53
C TYR A 469 31.17 -9.89 5.51
N SER A 470 30.15 -10.74 5.40
CA SER A 470 28.74 -10.36 5.48
C SER A 470 28.22 -10.51 6.91
N VAL A 471 27.21 -9.72 7.28
CA VAL A 471 26.38 -10.05 8.44
C VAL A 471 25.16 -10.83 7.96
N SER A 472 24.93 -12.00 8.55
CA SER A 472 23.79 -12.86 8.29
C SER A 472 22.79 -12.77 9.42
N ILE A 473 21.55 -12.41 9.08
CA ILE A 473 20.42 -12.34 10.00
C ILE A 473 19.42 -13.43 9.59
N ARG A 474 19.11 -14.36 10.50
CA ARG A 474 18.09 -15.38 10.29
C ARG A 474 16.77 -14.91 10.86
N LEU A 475 15.75 -14.88 10.02
CA LEU A 475 14.40 -14.43 10.34
C LEU A 475 13.43 -15.60 10.22
N ARG A 476 12.55 -15.76 11.21
CA ARG A 476 11.42 -16.71 11.14
C ARG A 476 10.21 -16.02 10.52
N ASN A 477 9.68 -16.57 9.45
CA ASN A 477 8.46 -16.06 8.83
C ASN A 477 7.19 -16.54 9.54
N ASP A 478 6.09 -15.85 9.33
CA ASP A 478 4.77 -16.16 9.90
C ASP A 478 4.27 -17.56 9.45
N ASN A 479 4.68 -18.01 8.26
CA ASN A 479 4.35 -19.34 7.74
C ASN A 479 5.26 -20.47 8.29
N GLY A 480 6.21 -20.15 9.18
CA GLY A 480 7.14 -21.09 9.80
C GLY A 480 8.43 -21.38 9.01
N THR A 481 8.57 -20.86 7.79
CA THR A 481 9.83 -20.93 7.02
C THR A 481 10.85 -19.92 7.54
N GLN A 482 12.09 -20.01 7.05
CA GLN A 482 13.16 -19.07 7.40
C GLN A 482 13.58 -18.22 6.20
N THR A 483 13.87 -16.94 6.47
CA THR A 483 14.55 -16.02 5.56
C THR A 483 15.95 -15.75 6.08
N THR A 484 16.97 -15.98 5.26
CA THR A 484 18.34 -15.55 5.56
C THR A 484 18.59 -14.22 4.87
N LEU A 485 18.72 -13.15 5.65
CA LEU A 485 19.11 -11.83 5.17
C LEU A 485 20.63 -11.68 5.26
N LEU A 486 21.28 -11.49 4.12
CA LEU A 486 22.72 -11.31 4.00
C LEU A 486 23.03 -9.84 3.67
N LEU A 487 23.62 -9.14 4.64
CA LEU A 487 24.16 -7.79 4.45
C LEU A 487 25.58 -7.92 3.92
N LYS A 488 25.75 -7.80 2.59
CA LYS A 488 27.03 -8.02 1.94
C LYS A 488 28.03 -6.95 2.30
N ASN A 489 29.30 -7.35 2.32
CA ASN A 489 30.44 -6.49 2.57
C ASN A 489 30.37 -5.67 3.85
N ALA A 490 29.58 -6.04 4.87
CA ALA A 490 29.48 -5.27 6.12
C ALA A 490 30.84 -5.02 6.80
N TYR A 491 31.79 -5.95 6.66
CA TYR A 491 33.14 -5.87 7.20
C TYR A 491 34.22 -6.22 6.17
N GLN A 492 35.36 -5.52 6.23
CA GLN A 492 36.51 -5.78 5.36
C GLN A 492 37.84 -5.81 6.11
N LEU A 493 38.81 -6.60 5.64
CA LEU A 493 40.17 -6.59 6.19
C LEU A 493 40.80 -5.19 6.12
N ALA A 494 41.35 -4.74 7.23
CA ALA A 494 42.06 -3.47 7.32
C ALA A 494 43.30 -3.47 6.40
N ALA A 495 43.47 -2.40 5.62
CA ALA A 495 44.65 -2.23 4.77
C ALA A 495 45.94 -2.34 5.60
N GLY A 496 46.81 -3.29 5.24
CA GLY A 496 48.08 -3.54 5.93
C GLY A 496 47.98 -4.32 7.25
N ASN A 497 46.79 -4.73 7.69
CA ASN A 497 46.62 -5.57 8.87
C ASN A 497 45.65 -6.73 8.62
N ASN A 498 46.20 -7.94 8.51
CA ASN A 498 45.44 -9.17 8.25
C ASN A 498 44.72 -9.75 9.49
N LYS A 499 44.74 -9.05 10.64
CA LYS A 499 44.12 -9.48 11.90
C LYS A 499 43.00 -8.56 12.39
N GLN A 500 42.62 -7.57 11.59
CA GLN A 500 41.54 -6.65 11.92
C GLN A 500 40.55 -6.55 10.77
N LEU A 501 39.26 -6.64 11.08
CA LEU A 501 38.20 -6.23 10.17
C LEU A 501 37.70 -4.85 10.57
N LYS A 502 37.43 -4.00 9.59
CA LYS A 502 36.77 -2.71 9.75
C LYS A 502 35.35 -2.82 9.23
N GLN A 503 34.40 -2.33 10.01
CA GLN A 503 33.05 -2.08 9.53
C GLN A 503 33.13 -1.03 8.42
N VAL A 504 32.48 -1.30 7.30
CA VAL A 504 32.43 -0.37 6.15
C VAL A 504 31.05 0.24 5.97
N ASN A 505 29.99 -0.48 6.34
CA ASN A 505 28.61 -0.02 6.16
C ASN A 505 27.86 0.08 7.49
N GLN A 506 26.92 1.03 7.57
CA GLN A 506 26.09 1.30 8.74
C GLN A 506 24.64 1.00 8.43
N TYR A 507 23.91 0.47 9.41
CA TYR A 507 22.54 0.02 9.23
C TYR A 507 21.65 0.57 10.35
N ILE A 508 20.42 0.92 10.03
CA ILE A 508 19.32 1.07 10.97
C ILE A 508 18.26 0.06 10.54
N LEU A 509 17.77 -0.73 11.47
CA LEU A 509 16.72 -1.70 11.19
C LEU A 509 15.43 -1.25 11.87
N SER A 510 14.27 -1.54 11.29
CA SER A 510 12.98 -1.42 11.97
C SER A 510 12.22 -2.74 11.94
N THR A 511 11.43 -3.03 12.96
CA THR A 511 10.55 -4.21 13.01
C THR A 511 9.09 -3.82 12.81
N ARG A 512 8.28 -4.77 12.33
CA ARG A 512 6.83 -4.61 12.14
C ARG A 512 6.10 -4.25 13.43
N ASP A 513 6.65 -4.69 14.55
CA ASP A 513 6.13 -4.42 15.90
C ASP A 513 6.78 -3.19 16.54
N GLY A 514 7.26 -2.25 15.73
CA GLY A 514 7.54 -0.88 16.16
C GLY A 514 8.86 -0.65 16.87
N LEU A 515 9.86 -1.53 16.74
CA LEU A 515 11.20 -1.22 17.24
C LEU A 515 12.08 -0.65 16.14
N LEU A 516 12.73 0.47 16.44
CA LEU A 516 13.89 0.98 15.71
C LEU A 516 15.14 0.42 16.38
N LEU A 517 15.95 -0.30 15.62
CA LEU A 517 17.13 -1.02 16.08
C LEU A 517 18.40 -0.36 15.55
N PHE A 518 19.27 0.02 16.47
CA PHE A 518 20.57 0.62 16.20
C PHE A 518 21.65 -0.43 16.56
N PRO A 519 22.32 -1.04 15.57
CA PRO A 519 23.36 -2.03 15.83
C PRO A 519 24.52 -1.42 16.60
N GLU A 520 24.86 -2.00 17.75
CA GLU A 520 26.05 -1.64 18.55
C GLU A 520 27.25 -2.53 18.16
N TRP A 521 27.34 -2.88 16.86
CA TRP A 521 28.40 -3.77 16.37
C TRP A 521 29.77 -3.08 16.40
N PRO A 522 30.87 -3.80 16.70
CA PRO A 522 32.19 -3.18 16.82
C PRO A 522 32.71 -2.59 15.50
N LYS A 523 33.07 -1.30 15.48
CA LYS A 523 33.67 -0.65 14.28
C LYS A 523 34.95 -1.36 13.79
N ILE A 524 35.68 -1.99 14.70
CA ILE A 524 36.85 -2.82 14.42
C ILE A 524 36.65 -4.15 15.14
N LEU A 525 36.73 -5.26 14.40
CA LEU A 525 36.77 -6.60 14.96
C LEU A 525 38.22 -7.07 15.04
N GLU A 526 38.58 -7.62 16.19
CA GLU A 526 39.85 -8.28 16.41
C GLU A 526 39.63 -9.79 16.48
N GLN A 527 40.70 -10.56 16.19
CA GLN A 527 40.69 -12.00 16.38
C GLN A 527 41.03 -12.34 17.83
N ASP A 528 40.34 -13.34 18.38
CA ASP A 528 40.76 -14.01 19.60
C ASP A 528 42.05 -14.83 19.38
N ASN A 529 42.57 -15.42 20.45
CA ASN A 529 43.77 -16.29 20.38
C ASN A 529 43.57 -17.54 19.51
N SER A 530 42.33 -17.88 19.17
CA SER A 530 41.97 -19.03 18.32
C SER A 530 41.74 -18.63 16.85
N GLY A 531 41.82 -17.35 16.52
CA GLY A 531 41.61 -16.81 15.18
C GLY A 531 40.15 -16.49 14.84
N ASN A 532 39.22 -16.54 15.80
CA ASN A 532 37.82 -16.19 15.60
C ASN A 532 37.61 -14.69 15.75
N TRP A 533 36.75 -14.11 14.91
CA TRP A 533 36.37 -12.70 15.03
C TRP A 533 35.45 -12.46 16.23
N LEU A 534 35.81 -11.50 17.09
CA LEU A 534 35.03 -11.11 18.26
C LEU A 534 33.83 -10.23 17.89
N PHE A 535 32.81 -10.82 17.27
CA PHE A 535 31.59 -10.15 16.86
C PHE A 535 30.49 -10.25 17.93
N PHE A 536 29.86 -9.12 18.25
CA PHE A 536 28.72 -9.04 19.18
C PHE A 536 27.49 -8.52 18.42
N SER A 537 26.35 -9.19 18.59
CA SER A 537 25.11 -8.89 17.87
C SER A 537 24.17 -7.97 18.65
N THR A 538 24.68 -7.14 19.54
CA THR A 538 23.87 -6.27 20.40
C THR A 538 23.26 -5.11 19.62
N PHE A 539 22.02 -4.74 19.98
CA PHE A 539 21.37 -3.53 19.49
C PHE A 539 20.89 -2.69 20.65
N LYS A 540 20.88 -1.36 20.44
CA LYS A 540 19.96 -0.48 21.14
C LYS A 540 18.64 -0.44 20.38
N ALA A 541 17.52 -0.46 21.09
CA ALA A 541 16.20 -0.41 20.49
C ALA A 541 15.39 0.76 21.06
N GLN A 542 14.76 1.54 20.19
CA GLN A 542 13.76 2.53 20.57
C GLN A 542 12.39 2.07 20.10
N TYR A 543 11.39 2.20 20.97
CA TYR A 543 10.02 1.93 20.56
C TYR A 543 9.43 3.13 19.80
N SER A 544 8.79 2.87 18.67
CA SER A 544 8.26 3.88 17.76
C SER A 544 6.86 3.48 17.31
N ILE A 545 5.86 4.23 17.79
CA ILE A 545 4.44 3.99 17.52
C ILE A 545 4.10 4.11 16.03
N VAL A 546 4.82 4.97 15.30
CA VAL A 546 4.64 5.12 13.85
C VAL A 546 5.07 3.89 13.06
N HIS A 547 5.98 3.08 13.62
CA HIS A 547 6.46 1.83 13.02
C HIS A 547 5.71 0.59 13.54
N ASP A 548 4.91 0.71 14.61
CA ASP A 548 4.11 -0.41 15.11
C ASP A 548 2.84 -0.57 14.27
N GLN A 549 2.85 -1.53 13.35
CA GLN A 549 1.74 -1.77 12.43
C GLN A 549 0.44 -2.12 13.18
N SER A 550 0.54 -2.84 14.30
CA SER A 550 -0.64 -3.23 15.08
C SER A 550 -1.33 -2.01 15.72
N LEU A 551 -0.53 -1.02 16.16
CA LEU A 551 -1.08 0.24 16.67
C LEU A 551 -1.59 1.15 15.56
N GLN A 552 -0.96 1.19 14.39
CA GLN A 552 -1.48 1.94 13.24
C GLN A 552 -2.90 1.48 12.89
N GLU A 553 -3.13 0.17 12.82
CA GLU A 553 -4.45 -0.41 12.59
C GLU A 553 -5.44 -0.09 13.73
N PHE A 554 -4.98 -0.11 14.99
CA PHE A 554 -5.79 0.25 16.15
C PHE A 554 -6.25 1.72 16.10
N PHE A 555 -5.35 2.66 15.80
CA PHE A 555 -5.65 4.09 15.72
C PHE A 555 -6.50 4.45 14.50
N ALA A 556 -6.30 3.78 13.36
CA ALA A 556 -7.17 3.95 12.19
C ALA A 556 -8.64 3.64 12.54
N ASN A 557 -8.87 2.69 13.44
CA ASN A 557 -10.20 2.34 13.94
C ASN A 557 -10.64 3.14 15.18
N ASN A 558 -9.69 3.74 15.92
CA ASN A 558 -9.94 4.46 17.17
C ASN A 558 -9.10 5.75 17.27
N PRO A 559 -9.45 6.82 16.51
CA PRO A 559 -8.58 8.00 16.36
C PRO A 559 -8.35 8.80 17.65
N SER A 560 -9.24 8.65 18.64
CA SER A 560 -9.16 9.36 19.94
C SER A 560 -8.58 8.51 21.08
N ALA A 561 -8.09 7.30 20.78
CA ALA A 561 -7.51 6.44 21.81
C ALA A 561 -6.18 7.03 22.33
N THR A 562 -5.91 6.83 23.62
CA THR A 562 -4.66 7.21 24.27
C THR A 562 -4.08 5.96 24.93
N PRO A 563 -3.21 5.20 24.24
CA PRO A 563 -2.65 4.00 24.82
C PRO A 563 -1.79 4.35 26.04
N LYS A 564 -1.79 3.46 27.02
CA LYS A 564 -0.81 3.47 28.10
C LYS A 564 0.39 2.65 27.66
N ILE A 565 1.57 3.26 27.68
CA ILE A 565 2.82 2.62 27.29
C ILE A 565 3.73 2.58 28.51
N GLU A 566 4.28 1.40 28.77
CA GLU A 566 5.30 1.19 29.80
C GLU A 566 6.56 0.66 29.12
N LEU A 567 7.66 1.38 29.29
CA LEU A 567 8.98 1.04 28.78
C LEU A 567 9.86 0.68 29.98
N GLN A 568 10.27 -0.58 30.08
CA GLN A 568 11.10 -1.06 31.17
C GLN A 568 12.41 -1.62 30.63
N GLN A 569 13.55 -1.00 30.99
CA GLN A 569 14.87 -1.40 30.49
C GLN A 569 15.32 -2.76 31.03
N ASP A 570 14.94 -3.10 32.28
CA ASP A 570 15.15 -4.43 32.86
C ASP A 570 13.90 -4.92 33.63
N ASN A 571 13.35 -6.06 33.21
CA ASN A 571 12.23 -6.75 33.86
C ASN A 571 12.61 -7.54 35.13
N GLY A 572 13.84 -7.39 35.63
CA GLY A 572 14.40 -8.14 36.76
C GLY A 572 15.07 -9.46 36.34
N ARG A 573 15.12 -9.75 35.04
CA ARG A 573 15.82 -10.92 34.46
C ARG A 573 16.92 -10.51 33.48
N GLY A 574 17.23 -9.22 33.37
CA GLY A 574 18.21 -8.67 32.42
C GLY A 574 17.66 -8.48 31.01
N GLN A 575 16.33 -8.40 30.85
CA GLN A 575 15.68 -8.22 29.55
C GLN A 575 14.79 -6.98 29.55
N GLY A 576 14.82 -6.23 28.44
CA GLY A 576 13.89 -5.13 28.22
C GLY A 576 12.46 -5.63 27.99
N GLN A 577 11.50 -4.81 28.38
CA GLN A 577 10.08 -5.10 28.26
C GLN A 577 9.32 -3.84 27.83
N ILE A 578 8.36 -4.01 26.91
CA ILE A 578 7.42 -2.98 26.50
C ILE A 578 6.01 -3.48 26.79
N THR A 579 5.21 -2.71 27.52
CA THR A 579 3.80 -3.02 27.78
C THR A 579 2.93 -1.96 27.12
N ILE A 580 1.97 -2.37 26.29
CA ILE A 580 1.02 -1.46 25.64
C ILE A 580 -0.39 -1.95 25.96
N ASN A 581 -1.17 -1.14 26.69
CA ASN A 581 -2.54 -1.51 27.12
C ASN A 581 -2.61 -2.95 27.66
N ASP A 582 -1.74 -3.28 28.62
CA ASP A 582 -1.59 -4.60 29.26
C ASP A 582 -1.00 -5.73 28.39
N THR A 583 -0.72 -5.48 27.11
CA THR A 583 -0.03 -6.43 26.24
C THR A 583 1.47 -6.31 26.40
N VAL A 584 2.11 -7.37 26.91
CA VAL A 584 3.55 -7.40 27.20
C VAL A 584 4.34 -7.96 26.02
N LYS A 585 5.36 -7.21 25.60
CA LYS A 585 6.37 -7.59 24.61
C LYS A 585 7.72 -7.71 25.32
N LEU A 586 8.23 -8.94 25.41
CA LEU A 586 9.57 -9.23 25.95
C LEU A 586 10.61 -9.11 24.85
N LEU A 587 11.68 -8.35 25.12
CA LEU A 587 12.76 -8.17 24.16
C LEU A 587 13.81 -9.29 24.32
N PRO A 588 14.40 -9.78 23.22
CA PRO A 588 15.53 -10.70 23.28
C PRO A 588 16.72 -10.13 24.07
N GLU A 589 17.54 -10.99 24.69
CA GLU A 589 18.67 -10.57 25.55
C GLU A 589 19.73 -9.72 24.84
N TYR A 590 19.85 -9.85 23.52
CA TYR A 590 20.78 -9.05 22.71
C TYR A 590 20.23 -7.65 22.38
N ILE A 591 19.01 -7.31 22.82
CA ILE A 591 18.37 -6.01 22.64
C ILE A 591 18.38 -5.24 23.96
N GLN A 592 18.95 -4.04 23.92
CA GLN A 592 18.92 -3.07 25.01
C GLN A 592 17.87 -2.01 24.71
N LEU A 593 16.80 -1.95 25.48
CA LEU A 593 15.77 -0.92 25.32
C LEU A 593 16.34 0.44 25.71
N VAL A 594 16.18 1.41 24.82
CA VAL A 594 16.36 2.83 25.10
C VAL A 594 14.99 3.39 25.42
N ALA A 595 14.79 3.79 26.67
CA ALA A 595 13.52 4.24 27.18
C ALA A 595 13.30 5.72 26.83
N GLU A 596 13.00 5.99 25.56
CA GLU A 596 12.64 7.31 25.04
C GLU A 596 11.14 7.56 25.16
N ASP A 597 10.81 8.83 25.40
CA ASP A 597 9.46 9.34 25.56
C ASP A 597 8.62 9.22 24.27
N SER A 598 7.33 8.98 24.43
CA SER A 598 6.34 9.00 23.35
C SER A 598 5.45 10.25 23.43
N PRO A 599 4.54 10.47 22.46
CA PRO A 599 3.53 11.53 22.58
C PRO A 599 2.44 11.28 23.63
N PHE A 600 2.44 10.14 24.32
CA PHE A 600 1.36 9.71 25.22
C PHE A 600 1.79 9.76 26.69
N ASN A 601 0.93 9.30 27.60
CA ASN A 601 1.29 9.18 29.01
C ASN A 601 2.11 7.91 29.21
N ASP A 602 3.41 8.07 29.43
CA ASP A 602 4.34 6.95 29.49
C ASP A 602 4.72 6.57 30.93
N HIS A 603 5.01 5.29 31.15
CA HIS A 603 5.74 4.84 32.34
C HIS A 603 7.11 4.34 31.91
N ILE A 604 8.13 5.13 32.16
CA ILE A 604 9.52 4.88 31.75
C ILE A 604 10.31 4.43 32.97
N LYS A 605 10.84 3.20 32.91
CA LYS A 605 11.57 2.57 34.00
C LYS A 605 12.97 2.15 33.55
N GLY A 606 13.97 2.67 34.27
CA GLY A 606 15.37 2.36 34.14
C GLY A 606 15.72 0.93 34.56
N ASP A 607 17.01 0.62 34.49
CA ASP A 607 17.58 -0.61 35.00
C ASP A 607 18.30 -0.35 36.34
N LYS A 608 19.40 -1.04 36.61
CA LYS A 608 20.18 -0.90 37.86
C LYS A 608 21.48 -0.09 37.65
N PHE A 609 21.66 0.43 36.44
CA PHE A 609 22.81 1.23 36.06
C PHE A 609 22.38 2.69 35.96
N ASN A 610 23.33 3.58 35.71
CA ASN A 610 23.04 5.00 35.53
C ASN A 610 22.17 5.19 34.28
N ASN A 611 20.92 5.58 34.48
CA ASN A 611 19.94 5.79 33.43
C ASN A 611 19.74 7.28 33.15
N MET A 612 19.39 7.59 31.90
CA MET A 612 18.94 8.92 31.51
C MET A 612 17.53 8.78 30.95
N LEU A 613 16.57 9.33 31.67
CA LEU A 613 15.14 9.22 31.39
C LEU A 613 14.61 10.57 30.93
N HIS A 614 13.99 10.61 29.76
CA HIS A 614 13.47 11.84 29.16
C HIS A 614 11.95 11.88 29.28
N SER A 615 11.41 13.06 29.56
CA SER A 615 9.97 13.36 29.42
C SER A 615 9.81 14.61 28.58
N ARG A 616 9.11 14.50 27.45
CA ARG A 616 8.91 15.55 26.45
C ARG A 616 7.44 15.91 26.32
N ARG A 617 6.53 14.93 26.35
CA ARG A 617 5.08 15.08 26.13
C ARG A 617 4.30 14.18 27.08
N GLY A 618 2.99 14.37 27.20
CA GLY A 618 2.17 13.52 28.09
C GLY A 618 2.41 13.68 29.61
N ASN A 619 1.61 13.00 30.40
CA ASN A 619 1.74 12.96 31.87
C ASN A 619 2.51 11.70 32.26
N ASP A 620 3.84 11.80 32.31
CA ASP A 620 4.69 10.62 32.42
C ASP A 620 5.01 10.24 33.86
N VAL A 621 5.37 8.99 34.04
CA VAL A 621 5.92 8.43 35.27
C VAL A 621 7.34 7.93 34.96
N LEU A 622 8.35 8.53 35.58
CA LEU A 622 9.74 8.14 35.43
C LEU A 622 10.22 7.40 36.67
N THR A 623 10.93 6.29 36.51
CA THR A 623 11.52 5.50 37.61
C THR A 623 12.95 5.15 37.25
N GLY A 624 13.95 5.72 37.92
CA GLY A 624 15.37 5.44 37.69
C GLY A 624 15.73 4.03 38.16
N GLY A 625 15.85 3.85 39.47
CA GLY A 625 16.12 2.57 40.10
C GLY A 625 17.37 2.65 40.98
N GLU A 626 18.25 1.67 40.84
CA GLU A 626 19.59 1.77 41.43
C GLU A 626 20.53 2.47 40.45
N GLY A 627 21.50 3.23 40.95
CA GLY A 627 22.45 3.94 40.09
C GLY A 627 22.38 5.45 40.28
N ALA A 628 23.20 6.18 39.53
CA ALA A 628 23.11 7.65 39.49
C ALA A 628 22.32 8.05 38.25
N ASP A 629 21.04 8.36 38.45
CA ASP A 629 20.07 8.55 37.38
C ASP A 629 19.85 10.03 37.06
N ILE A 630 19.47 10.30 35.80
CA ILE A 630 19.15 11.63 35.31
C ILE A 630 17.74 11.65 34.74
N TYR A 631 16.86 12.42 35.37
CA TYR A 631 15.52 12.73 34.87
C TYR A 631 15.58 14.07 34.13
N TYR A 632 15.37 14.06 32.82
CA TYR A 632 15.46 15.25 31.99
C TYR A 632 14.08 15.66 31.47
N LEU A 633 13.61 16.83 31.91
CA LEU A 633 12.33 17.38 31.46
C LEU A 633 12.56 18.37 30.32
N HIS A 634 11.95 18.10 29.16
CA HIS A 634 12.08 18.97 27.99
C HIS A 634 10.96 20.01 27.92
N ASP A 635 11.28 21.18 27.36
CA ASP A 635 10.29 22.15 26.89
C ASP A 635 10.00 21.87 25.41
N ASP A 636 8.93 21.13 25.13
CA ASP A 636 8.54 20.78 23.77
C ASP A 636 7.61 21.86 23.18
N PRO A 637 8.04 22.60 22.14
CA PRO A 637 7.22 23.65 21.53
C PRO A 637 5.95 23.12 20.84
N ILE A 638 5.84 21.81 20.60
CA ILE A 638 4.66 21.17 20.02
C ILE A 638 3.50 21.11 21.04
N GLU A 639 3.79 20.95 22.34
CA GLU A 639 2.81 20.88 23.44
C GLU A 639 2.33 22.27 23.90
N LYS A 640 2.06 23.16 22.95
CA LYS A 640 1.74 24.55 23.27
C LYS A 640 0.41 24.67 24.03
N ASN A 641 0.42 25.37 25.16
CA ASN A 641 -0.74 25.58 26.04
C ASN A 641 -1.33 24.30 26.67
N ILE A 642 -0.54 23.25 26.81
CA ILE A 642 -0.97 22.00 27.45
C ILE A 642 -0.36 21.91 28.85
N SER A 643 -1.20 21.67 29.86
CA SER A 643 -0.74 21.46 31.23
C SER A 643 -0.39 20.00 31.46
N ARG A 644 0.75 19.75 32.12
CA ARG A 644 1.32 18.41 32.32
C ARG A 644 1.67 18.16 33.79
N ILE A 645 1.50 16.91 34.22
CA ILE A 645 1.98 16.43 35.52
C ILE A 645 2.97 15.31 35.26
N ILE A 646 4.22 15.54 35.61
CA ILE A 646 5.31 14.58 35.45
C ILE A 646 5.61 13.99 36.83
N SER A 647 5.53 12.68 36.97
CA SER A 647 5.76 11.99 38.24
C SER A 647 7.13 11.31 38.24
N ILE A 648 7.91 11.51 39.29
CA ILE A 648 9.24 10.92 39.44
C ILE A 648 9.22 9.98 40.65
N ASN A 649 9.54 8.72 40.42
CA ASN A 649 9.78 7.73 41.46
C ASN A 649 11.28 7.48 41.61
N ASN A 650 11.89 8.18 42.58
CA ASN A 650 13.32 8.16 42.83
C ASN A 650 13.73 7.08 43.85
N GLU A 651 13.12 5.89 43.78
CA GLU A 651 13.40 4.82 44.74
C GLU A 651 14.70 4.08 44.39
N ASP A 652 15.69 4.14 45.29
CA ASP A 652 16.90 3.33 45.23
C ASP A 652 16.93 2.40 46.44
N THR A 653 16.87 1.09 46.17
CA THR A 653 16.85 0.05 47.20
C THR A 653 18.25 -0.37 47.67
N ALA A 654 19.31 0.19 47.09
CA ALA A 654 20.68 -0.04 47.52
C ALA A 654 20.91 0.50 48.93
N GLY A 655 21.82 -0.15 49.69
CA GLY A 655 22.13 0.25 51.06
C GLY A 655 22.80 1.63 51.20
N ASN A 656 23.24 2.23 50.10
CA ASN A 656 23.75 3.59 50.03
C ASN A 656 23.39 4.18 48.65
N PRO A 657 22.22 4.84 48.54
CA PRO A 657 21.77 5.40 47.28
C PRO A 657 22.78 6.34 46.65
N GLN A 658 22.92 6.25 45.32
CA GLN A 658 23.72 7.24 44.59
C GLN A 658 22.92 8.53 44.38
N LEU A 659 23.58 9.59 43.94
CA LEU A 659 22.92 10.89 43.76
C LEU A 659 22.31 10.97 42.36
N ASP A 660 21.03 11.29 42.31
CA ASP A 660 20.27 11.50 41.09
C ASP A 660 20.10 12.98 40.77
N LEU A 661 19.80 13.27 39.50
CA LEU A 661 19.59 14.63 39.00
C LEU A 661 18.24 14.76 38.31
N LEU A 662 17.50 15.83 38.63
CA LEU A 662 16.34 16.30 37.89
C LEU A 662 16.72 17.58 37.14
N ILE A 663 16.81 17.50 35.81
CA ILE A 663 17.12 18.65 34.95
C ILE A 663 15.81 19.30 34.49
N LEU A 664 15.67 20.59 34.81
CA LEU A 664 14.49 21.40 34.54
C LEU A 664 14.69 22.34 33.35
N PRO A 665 13.64 22.58 32.52
CA PRO A 665 13.72 23.50 31.39
C PRO A 665 13.52 24.98 31.77
N VAL A 666 13.32 25.25 33.07
CA VAL A 666 13.01 26.55 33.65
C VAL A 666 14.05 26.96 34.68
N PHE A 667 14.12 28.27 34.96
CA PHE A 667 14.87 28.77 36.10
C PHE A 667 14.19 28.38 37.41
N ILE A 668 14.97 28.18 38.48
CA ILE A 668 14.42 27.72 39.77
C ILE A 668 13.37 28.69 40.33
N GLU A 669 13.52 29.98 40.06
CA GLU A 669 12.64 31.04 40.54
C GLU A 669 11.24 30.97 39.89
N GLN A 670 11.10 30.26 38.77
CA GLN A 670 9.81 30.07 38.09
C GLN A 670 8.93 28.99 38.76
N ILE A 671 9.50 28.17 39.65
CA ILE A 671 8.73 27.22 40.46
C ILE A 671 7.96 28.01 41.50
N LYS A 672 6.63 28.10 41.32
CA LYS A 672 5.78 28.92 42.19
C LYS A 672 5.75 28.42 43.62
N HIS A 673 5.55 27.13 43.85
CA HIS A 673 5.52 26.59 45.21
C HIS A 673 5.97 25.14 45.30
N ILE A 674 6.25 24.75 46.54
CA ILE A 674 6.51 23.37 46.96
C ILE A 674 5.40 23.00 47.93
N ARG A 675 4.63 21.98 47.59
CA ARG A 675 3.53 21.51 48.44
C ARG A 675 3.65 20.02 48.68
N GLN A 676 3.26 19.60 49.88
CA GLN A 676 3.20 18.19 50.25
C GLN A 676 1.77 17.68 50.10
N GLU A 677 1.61 16.56 49.40
CA GLU A 677 0.36 15.81 49.28
C GLU A 677 0.60 14.37 49.74
N ASN A 678 0.12 14.00 50.94
CA ASN A 678 0.43 12.73 51.58
C ASN A 678 1.96 12.52 51.73
N ASN A 679 2.52 11.51 51.05
CA ASN A 679 3.94 11.22 51.03
C ASN A 679 4.68 11.85 49.85
N ASP A 680 3.96 12.52 48.94
CA ASP A 680 4.53 13.10 47.72
C ASP A 680 4.86 14.59 47.94
N ILE A 681 5.84 15.07 47.19
CA ILE A 681 6.15 16.51 47.07
C ILE A 681 5.84 16.96 45.65
N ILE A 682 5.15 18.09 45.50
CA ILE A 682 4.84 18.68 44.20
C ILE A 682 5.58 20.00 44.05
N LEU A 683 6.32 20.12 42.96
CA LEU A 683 7.08 21.29 42.54
C LEU A 683 6.33 21.95 41.37
N GLY A 684 5.96 23.22 41.51
CA GLY A 684 5.32 23.99 40.45
C GLY A 684 4.08 24.77 40.94
N PRO A 685 3.13 25.12 40.05
CA PRO A 685 3.28 25.03 38.60
C PRO A 685 4.29 26.06 38.10
N PHE A 686 5.01 25.73 37.03
CA PHE A 686 5.83 26.67 36.26
C PHE A 686 5.35 26.69 34.80
N GLU A 687 5.55 27.81 34.11
CA GLU A 687 5.15 27.94 32.71
C GLU A 687 6.19 27.29 31.78
N SER A 688 5.72 26.45 30.86
CA SER A 688 6.51 25.82 29.79
C SER A 688 5.69 25.83 28.51
N SER A 689 6.22 26.38 27.42
CA SER A 689 5.52 26.48 26.12
C SER A 689 4.06 26.99 26.18
N GLY A 690 3.76 27.92 27.10
CA GLY A 690 2.41 28.48 27.28
C GLY A 690 1.41 27.61 28.06
N GLY A 691 1.81 26.39 28.45
CA GLY A 691 1.11 25.55 29.41
C GLY A 691 1.75 25.61 30.80
N TYR A 692 1.20 24.85 31.75
CA TYR A 692 1.73 24.74 33.12
C TYR A 692 2.20 23.32 33.41
N VAL A 693 3.43 23.18 33.91
CA VAL A 693 4.01 21.89 34.31
C VAL A 693 4.11 21.81 35.83
N GLU A 694 3.73 20.67 36.38
CA GLU A 694 3.98 20.27 37.77
C GLU A 694 4.82 19.00 37.80
N VAL A 695 5.80 18.95 38.70
CA VAL A 695 6.61 17.76 38.95
C VAL A 695 6.22 17.16 40.29
N ARG A 696 5.74 15.92 40.30
CA ARG A 696 5.38 15.17 41.50
C ARG A 696 6.47 14.17 41.85
N MET A 697 7.17 14.42 42.94
CA MET A 697 8.13 13.51 43.55
C MET A 697 7.37 12.48 44.39
N LEU A 698 7.25 11.25 43.89
CA LEU A 698 6.48 10.17 44.49
C LEU A 698 7.17 9.62 45.74
N ASN A 699 6.39 9.43 46.82
CA ASN A 699 6.83 8.86 48.09
C ASN A 699 8.04 9.54 48.76
N PHE A 700 8.39 10.76 48.36
CA PHE A 700 9.55 11.51 48.85
C PHE A 700 9.63 11.59 50.39
N MET A 701 8.49 11.74 51.06
CA MET A 701 8.42 11.84 52.53
C MET A 701 8.50 10.48 53.24
N ARG A 702 8.42 9.37 52.52
CA ARG A 702 8.31 8.01 53.08
C ARG A 702 9.63 7.51 53.67
N ASP A 703 10.72 7.61 52.93
CA ASP A 703 12.03 7.07 53.32
C ASP A 703 13.19 7.83 52.63
N ALA A 704 14.40 7.73 53.18
CA ALA A 704 15.60 8.33 52.58
C ALA A 704 15.93 7.72 51.21
N SER A 705 15.48 6.48 50.96
CA SER A 705 15.55 5.82 49.66
C SER A 705 14.84 6.56 48.53
N TYR A 706 14.06 7.62 48.79
CA TYR A 706 13.39 8.44 47.76
C TYR A 706 13.94 9.86 47.63
N ARG A 707 14.92 10.26 48.46
CA ARG A 707 15.33 11.68 48.63
C ARG A 707 16.70 12.02 48.05
N HIS A 708 17.37 11.09 47.39
CA HIS A 708 18.73 11.24 46.90
C HIS A 708 18.79 11.97 45.55
N ILE A 709 18.20 13.18 45.47
CA ILE A 709 18.07 13.91 44.20
C ILE A 709 18.44 15.40 44.32
N PHE A 710 19.10 15.93 43.30
CA PHE A 710 19.30 17.37 43.10
C PHE A 710 18.54 17.88 41.88
N LEU A 711 18.04 19.11 41.97
CA LEU A 711 17.49 19.81 40.82
C LEU A 711 18.59 20.61 40.14
N VAL A 712 18.64 20.54 38.81
CA VAL A 712 19.49 21.39 37.96
C VAL A 712 18.56 22.30 37.16
N ASP A 713 18.66 23.61 37.38
CA ASP A 713 17.83 24.57 36.67
C ASP A 713 18.36 24.88 35.26
N LYS A 714 17.64 25.72 34.52
CA LYS A 714 18.01 26.13 33.15
C LYS A 714 19.37 26.82 33.03
N LYS A 715 19.92 27.42 34.10
CA LYS A 715 21.28 28.00 34.10
C LYS A 715 22.35 26.92 34.28
N GLY A 716 21.97 25.75 34.78
CA GLY A 716 22.88 24.71 35.23
C GLY A 716 23.22 24.80 36.72
N ASP A 717 22.49 25.62 37.49
CA ASP A 717 22.71 25.73 38.94
C ASP A 717 22.05 24.56 39.67
N PHE A 718 22.73 24.06 40.72
CA PHE A 718 22.30 22.89 41.50
C PHE A 718 21.54 23.31 42.76
N HIS A 719 20.36 22.72 42.98
CA HIS A 719 19.47 23.01 44.09
C HIS A 719 19.09 21.73 44.83
N GLN A 720 19.37 21.66 46.14
CA GLN A 720 19.07 20.48 46.95
C GLN A 720 17.58 20.41 47.27
N LEU A 721 16.94 19.26 47.03
CA LEU A 721 15.58 18.97 47.51
C LEU A 721 15.66 17.93 48.63
N ASP A 722 15.26 18.29 49.86
CA ASP A 722 15.33 17.37 51.01
C ASP A 722 14.34 17.80 52.11
N VAL A 723 14.35 17.10 53.24
CA VAL A 723 13.55 17.40 54.43
C VAL A 723 14.43 17.98 55.54
N ASP A 724 13.93 19.01 56.22
CA ASP A 724 14.61 19.60 57.38
C ASP A 724 14.47 18.73 58.64
N LYS A 725 15.09 19.16 59.75
CA LYS A 725 15.03 18.44 61.04
C LYS A 725 13.61 18.36 61.62
N GLN A 726 12.68 19.19 61.15
CA GLN A 726 11.29 19.23 61.55
C GLN A 726 10.40 18.40 60.60
N GLY A 727 10.98 17.75 59.58
CA GLY A 727 10.26 16.95 58.60
C GLY A 727 9.54 17.78 57.54
N ARG A 728 9.94 19.04 57.33
CA ARG A 728 9.37 19.92 56.29
C ARG A 728 10.26 19.88 55.04
N PRO A 729 9.67 19.78 53.84
CA PRO A 729 10.44 19.81 52.59
C PRO A 729 11.02 21.21 52.32
N TYR A 730 12.19 21.27 51.69
CA TYR A 730 12.81 22.50 51.21
C TYR A 730 13.53 22.27 49.87
N LEU A 731 13.70 23.33 49.06
CA LEU A 731 14.48 23.34 47.83
C LEU A 731 15.52 24.45 47.87
N GLY A 732 16.78 24.10 47.62
CA GLY A 732 17.94 24.99 47.76
C GLY A 732 18.42 25.05 49.21
N HIS A 733 17.93 26.02 49.98
CA HIS A 733 18.37 26.26 51.35
C HIS A 733 17.41 25.68 52.39
N LYS A 734 17.96 25.12 53.48
CA LYS A 734 17.14 24.57 54.58
C LYS A 734 16.33 25.68 55.21
N LEU A 735 15.07 25.40 55.57
CA LEU A 735 14.25 26.36 56.30
C LEU A 735 14.90 26.80 57.63
N SER A 736 15.64 25.90 58.29
CA SER A 736 16.42 26.22 59.50
C SER A 736 17.60 27.17 59.26
N GLU A 737 18.10 27.27 58.03
CA GLU A 737 19.15 28.21 57.62
C GLU A 737 18.58 29.53 57.12
N THR A 738 17.27 29.58 56.85
CA THR A 738 16.52 30.82 56.61
C THR A 738 15.94 31.42 57.89
N GLN A 739 15.93 30.71 59.02
CA GLN A 739 15.49 31.27 60.30
C GLN A 739 16.60 32.13 60.89
N ALA A 740 16.29 33.40 61.13
CA ALA A 740 17.18 34.27 61.88
C ALA A 740 17.34 33.81 63.33
N THR A 741 18.46 34.18 63.92
CA THR A 741 18.88 33.96 65.29
C THR A 741 18.89 35.30 66.05
N GLU A 742 19.24 35.30 67.34
CA GLU A 742 19.39 36.54 68.12
C GLU A 742 20.76 37.22 67.91
N GLY A 743 21.50 36.88 66.84
CA GLY A 743 22.77 37.47 66.46
C GLY A 743 22.79 37.92 64.99
N ASP A 744 23.89 38.53 64.54
CA ASP A 744 23.99 39.09 63.18
C ASP A 744 23.94 37.99 62.10
N ASP A 745 22.87 37.99 61.29
CA ASP A 745 22.63 36.96 60.28
C ASP A 745 22.64 37.49 58.83
N VAL A 746 22.94 36.62 57.87
CA VAL A 746 22.77 36.88 56.43
C VAL A 746 21.80 35.85 55.85
N ILE A 747 20.62 36.31 55.43
CA ILE A 747 19.49 35.46 55.06
C ILE A 747 19.11 35.72 53.61
N LEU A 748 18.99 34.66 52.82
CA LEU A 748 18.49 34.70 51.45
C LEU A 748 17.05 34.17 51.41
N LEU A 749 16.12 35.02 51.00
CA LEU A 749 14.73 34.66 50.74
C LEU A 749 14.55 34.55 49.22
N SER A 750 14.36 33.34 48.71
CA SER A 750 14.06 33.10 47.30
C SER A 750 12.61 32.65 47.11
N ASN A 751 12.13 32.56 45.87
CA ASN A 751 10.79 32.03 45.57
C ASN A 751 10.54 30.62 46.13
N ALA A 752 11.60 29.85 46.40
CA ALA A 752 11.52 28.53 47.01
C ALA A 752 11.29 28.55 48.54
N VAL A 753 11.49 29.69 49.21
CA VAL A 753 11.35 29.82 50.68
C VAL A 753 9.92 30.20 51.03
N THR A 754 9.14 29.22 51.53
CA THR A 754 7.75 29.44 51.99
C THR A 754 7.73 29.95 53.43
N LEU A 755 7.12 31.12 53.66
CA LEU A 755 6.95 31.72 54.99
C LEU A 755 5.47 31.74 55.38
N THR A 756 5.19 31.58 56.67
CA THR A 756 3.82 31.73 57.19
C THR A 756 3.37 33.19 57.01
N ASP A 757 2.20 33.40 56.39
CA ASP A 757 1.63 34.72 56.08
C ASP A 757 2.58 35.66 55.32
N ASN A 758 3.48 35.10 54.48
CA ASN A 758 4.55 35.85 53.79
C ASN A 758 5.41 36.72 54.72
N THR A 759 5.49 36.34 56.00
CA THR A 759 6.12 37.16 57.03
C THR A 759 7.44 36.56 57.47
N PHE A 760 8.51 37.36 57.43
CA PHE A 760 9.83 36.99 57.90
C PHE A 760 10.21 37.76 59.17
N PHE A 761 10.68 37.05 60.20
CA PHE A 761 11.20 37.66 61.42
C PHE A 761 12.73 37.49 61.47
N ALA A 762 13.46 38.59 61.28
CA ALA A 762 14.92 38.64 61.36
C ALA A 762 15.45 38.63 62.81
N LEU A 763 14.57 38.68 63.81
CA LEU A 763 14.93 38.70 65.24
C LEU A 763 15.91 39.86 65.57
N ALA A 764 16.86 39.65 66.50
CA ALA A 764 17.81 40.66 66.97
C ALA A 764 19.19 40.43 66.35
N GLY A 765 19.89 41.51 66.00
CA GLY A 765 21.15 41.46 65.25
C GLY A 765 21.24 42.64 64.29
N ASP A 766 22.40 42.85 63.67
CA ASP A 766 22.57 43.65 62.45
C ASP A 766 22.46 42.71 61.24
N ASP A 767 21.23 42.42 60.80
CA ASP A 767 20.97 41.38 59.80
C ASP A 767 20.98 41.92 58.37
N ILE A 768 21.38 41.07 57.43
CA ILE A 768 21.27 41.30 55.99
C ILE A 768 20.25 40.32 55.43
N VAL A 769 19.15 40.83 54.91
CA VAL A 769 18.17 40.01 54.19
C VAL A 769 18.22 40.37 52.72
N ILE A 770 18.50 39.37 51.89
CA ILE A 770 18.48 39.47 50.43
C ILE A 770 17.20 38.77 49.98
N ASP A 771 16.23 39.52 49.48
CA ASP A 771 14.98 38.96 48.98
C ASP A 771 15.00 38.95 47.45
N THR A 772 15.23 37.75 46.90
CA THR A 772 15.22 37.49 45.45
C THR A 772 13.86 36.97 44.98
N SER A 773 12.87 36.91 45.88
CA SER A 773 11.55 36.39 45.56
C SER A 773 10.63 37.45 44.96
N GLU A 774 9.62 37.01 44.22
CA GLU A 774 8.55 37.85 43.65
C GLU A 774 7.37 38.03 44.63
N TYR A 775 7.49 37.48 45.85
CA TYR A 775 6.44 37.57 46.87
C TYR A 775 6.46 38.93 47.56
N ASP A 776 5.28 39.50 47.80
CA ASP A 776 5.12 40.67 48.65
C ASP A 776 5.28 40.22 50.12
N ARG A 777 6.53 40.27 50.60
CA ARG A 777 6.92 39.78 51.94
C ARG A 777 6.92 40.89 52.98
N SER A 778 6.43 40.56 54.17
CA SER A 778 6.51 41.44 55.33
C SER A 778 7.72 41.07 56.18
N LEU A 779 8.71 41.94 56.25
CA LEU A 779 9.95 41.75 57.02
C LEU A 779 9.90 42.50 58.35
N PHE A 780 10.15 41.79 59.45
CA PHE A 780 10.18 42.33 60.81
C PHE A 780 11.50 41.98 61.50
N GLY A 781 12.24 42.97 61.97
CA GLY A 781 13.52 42.76 62.64
C GLY A 781 14.03 44.04 63.30
N GLY A 782 15.19 43.93 63.95
CA GLY A 782 15.92 45.07 64.53
C GLY A 782 16.53 45.99 63.46
N ARG A 783 17.86 46.11 63.45
CA ARG A 783 18.58 46.80 62.36
C ARG A 783 18.74 45.82 61.20
N VAL A 784 18.00 46.03 60.12
CA VAL A 784 18.06 45.16 58.93
C VAL A 784 18.48 45.99 57.72
N MET A 785 19.46 45.50 56.97
CA MET A 785 19.84 46.04 55.66
C MET A 785 19.24 45.13 54.57
N ILE A 786 18.36 45.68 53.73
CA ILE A 786 17.55 44.92 52.76
C ILE A 786 18.10 45.18 51.35
N PHE A 787 18.29 44.11 50.58
CA PHE A 787 18.74 44.14 49.19
C PHE A 787 17.78 43.43 48.25
#